data_AF-A0A954VMR1-F1
#
_entry.id   AF-A0A954VMR1-F1
#
_cell.length_a   1.000
_cell.length_b   1.000
_cell.length_c   1.000
_cell.angle_alpha   90.00
_cell.angle_beta   90.00
_cell.angle_gamma   90.00
#
_symmetry.space_group_name_H-M   'P 1'
#
loop_
_entity.id
_entity.type
_entity.pdbx_description
1 polymer ?
#
loop_
_entity_poly.entity_id
_entity_poly.type
_entity_poly.pdbx_seq_one_letter_code
_entity_poly.pdbx_strand_id
1 'polypeptide(L)'
;MSAHLPATGTLLLLLISTSQAAENGATFDREQASIFLRDYCLDCHGPSNAEAKLDLSLLVESPTANQEGLTEKAALWHQIWLRVKNKEMPPTDATLPEPPERSAFTEWVYQELHQQLCAGGIIPSPPRMRRMNRSEYAGTMRDLLGIQIDAGASLPDDGAGGEGFDNAVETLFISPIHAEKYLDSARNALQYAFADSRTAEQLLIAEPANDLPDSTAAAKVLEAFLLRAFRKPVENAELMHYLGLFNTLYEIEPDYRDAVRQTMEAILISPQFLFLIETPVQSEQPVLLSDYELASRLSYFLWNSMPDERLFELAAKGELSDETVLVGELQRMLGGGDPPEDDKRQRSRRRRDDRVRYFAQNFVEQWLGTRALGRTVIPDPSVGSFDSELEGGMKYEPVFFLDYVLSQNRSLLELLDSDYTFVHRRLARHYGIEGDFREQPRLTELPEGSHRGGLLGMAAVLCVSSYPHRTSPVLRGKWILETLLGTPPPPAPPNVPPLPESGQAQSASSLRQRLELHRQNPACAACHNRIDPLGFGLENYDVLGRWRTEDSQGNSIDSRGELPDGTSFSGPEELKQLLLDHKDDFIRHITKKMLGYALGRSLSLEDTCAVEHIVQRVKSENYASHSLIFGIVQSPSFRYKAGTLPAARVPLEAPSLSVTQN
;
A
#
# COMPACT_ATOMS: atom_id res chain seq x y z
N MET A 1 -82.36 -6.77 1.95
CA MET A 1 -82.07 -8.15 2.39
C MET A 1 -80.84 -8.08 3.27
N SER A 2 -81.02 -8.42 4.56
CA SER A 2 -80.01 -8.66 5.62
C SER A 2 -78.98 -7.55 5.85
N ALA A 3 -79.31 -6.46 6.56
CA ALA A 3 -79.36 -6.30 8.02
C ALA A 3 -77.98 -6.34 8.72
N HIS A 4 -77.39 -5.15 8.87
CA HIS A 4 -76.31 -4.84 9.80
C HIS A 4 -76.86 -4.74 11.24
N LEU A 5 -76.17 -5.36 12.20
CA LEU A 5 -76.32 -5.11 13.64
C LEU A 5 -74.92 -4.92 14.27
N PRO A 6 -74.79 -4.07 15.31
CA PRO A 6 -73.51 -3.59 15.84
C PRO A 6 -73.03 -4.42 17.05
N ALA A 7 -71.73 -4.41 17.31
CA ALA A 7 -71.18 -4.88 18.58
C ALA A 7 -70.19 -3.84 19.13
N THR A 8 -70.56 -3.34 20.30
CA THR A 8 -69.91 -2.42 21.21
C THR A 8 -68.47 -2.83 21.57
N GLY A 9 -67.51 -1.93 21.37
CA GLY A 9 -66.16 -2.04 21.91
C GLY A 9 -66.11 -1.57 23.36
N THR A 10 -65.85 -2.49 24.28
CA THR A 10 -65.56 -2.21 25.68
C THR A 10 -64.05 -2.21 25.89
N LEU A 11 -63.55 -1.08 26.37
CA LEU A 11 -62.18 -0.82 26.78
C LEU A 11 -61.81 -1.72 27.98
N LEU A 12 -60.79 -2.58 27.85
CA LEU A 12 -60.13 -3.23 28.97
C LEU A 12 -58.64 -2.92 28.90
N LEU A 13 -58.17 -2.08 29.83
CA LEU A 13 -56.76 -1.85 30.09
C LEU A 13 -56.11 -3.17 30.52
N LEU A 14 -55.17 -3.67 29.72
CA LEU A 14 -54.18 -4.65 30.13
C LEU A 14 -52.81 -3.95 30.14
N LEU A 15 -52.32 -3.76 31.36
CA LEU A 15 -50.97 -3.31 31.69
C LEU A 15 -49.95 -4.24 31.00
N ILE A 16 -49.38 -3.80 29.89
CA ILE A 16 -48.18 -4.41 29.33
C ILE A 16 -47.02 -3.77 30.09
N SER A 17 -46.48 -4.51 31.04
CA SER A 17 -45.21 -4.24 31.70
C SER A 17 -44.13 -4.10 30.63
N THR A 18 -43.73 -2.87 30.33
CA THR A 18 -42.52 -2.59 29.56
C THR A 18 -41.35 -3.07 30.41
N SER A 19 -40.81 -4.25 30.10
CA SER A 19 -39.49 -4.63 30.55
C SER A 19 -38.51 -3.65 29.93
N GLN A 20 -38.15 -2.62 30.69
CA GLN A 20 -36.94 -1.85 30.48
C GLN A 20 -35.78 -2.86 30.53
N ALA A 21 -35.35 -3.32 29.36
CA ALA A 21 -33.99 -3.79 29.19
C ALA A 21 -33.12 -2.55 29.46
N ALA A 22 -32.62 -2.45 30.68
CA ALA A 22 -31.61 -1.48 31.02
C ALA A 22 -30.36 -1.80 30.18
N GLU A 23 -30.10 -0.97 29.17
CA GLU A 23 -28.79 -0.82 28.56
C GLU A 23 -27.83 -0.27 29.64
N ASN A 24 -27.35 -1.15 30.50
CA ASN A 24 -26.16 -0.87 31.32
C ASN A 24 -24.92 -1.25 30.49
N GLY A 25 -24.62 -0.45 29.47
CA GLY A 25 -23.30 -0.44 28.86
C GLY A 25 -22.34 0.33 29.76
N ALA A 26 -21.79 -0.33 30.79
CA ALA A 26 -20.66 0.25 31.51
C ALA A 26 -19.49 0.36 30.52
N THR A 27 -19.15 1.59 30.13
CA THR A 27 -17.99 1.88 29.28
C THR A 27 -16.73 1.50 30.03
N PHE A 28 -15.88 0.65 29.45
CA PHE A 28 -14.57 0.32 30.01
C PHE A 28 -13.77 1.62 30.19
N ASP A 29 -13.33 1.92 31.41
CA ASP A 29 -12.73 3.21 31.78
C ASP A 29 -11.29 3.10 32.28
N ARG A 30 -10.71 4.26 32.64
CA ARG A 30 -9.33 4.38 33.10
C ARG A 30 -9.05 3.54 34.36
N GLU A 31 -9.99 3.46 35.29
CA GLU A 31 -9.80 2.70 36.53
C GLU A 31 -9.74 1.21 36.21
N GLN A 32 -10.62 0.74 35.33
CA GLN A 32 -10.63 -0.64 34.84
C GLN A 32 -9.36 -0.98 34.04
N ALA A 33 -8.80 -0.06 33.28
CA ALA A 33 -7.51 -0.26 32.61
C ALA A 33 -6.34 -0.42 33.60
N SER A 34 -6.31 0.38 34.68
CA SER A 34 -5.33 0.24 35.76
C SER A 34 -5.46 -1.11 36.48
N ILE A 35 -6.69 -1.57 36.70
CA ILE A 35 -6.95 -2.90 37.28
C ILE A 35 -6.46 -3.99 36.34
N PHE A 36 -6.78 -3.92 35.05
CA PHE A 36 -6.31 -4.87 34.04
C PHE A 36 -4.78 -5.01 34.03
N LEU A 37 -4.05 -3.88 33.99
CA LEU A 37 -2.59 -3.91 34.03
C LEU A 37 -2.04 -4.50 35.33
N ARG A 38 -2.70 -4.22 36.46
CA ARG A 38 -2.31 -4.75 37.77
C ARG A 38 -2.49 -6.26 37.86
N ASP A 39 -3.65 -6.75 37.42
CA ASP A 39 -4.06 -8.14 37.57
C ASP A 39 -3.38 -9.06 36.56
N TYR A 40 -3.04 -8.53 35.37
CA TYR A 40 -2.56 -9.34 34.26
C TYR A 40 -1.13 -9.03 33.80
N CYS A 41 -0.51 -7.93 34.23
CA CYS A 41 0.81 -7.51 33.72
C CYS A 41 1.88 -7.31 34.79
N LEU A 42 1.55 -6.78 35.97
CA LEU A 42 2.56 -6.33 36.94
C LEU A 42 3.34 -7.46 37.62
N ASP A 43 2.86 -8.69 37.61
CA ASP A 43 3.61 -9.84 38.15
C ASP A 43 4.95 -10.07 37.41
N CYS A 44 4.95 -9.85 36.09
CA CYS A 44 6.10 -10.03 35.19
C CYS A 44 6.72 -8.71 34.72
N HIS A 45 5.97 -7.60 34.76
CA HIS A 45 6.39 -6.27 34.29
C HIS A 45 6.29 -5.20 35.39
N GLY A 46 6.62 -5.56 36.63
CA GLY A 46 6.68 -4.65 37.77
C GLY A 46 8.09 -4.17 38.10
N PRO A 47 8.26 -3.34 39.13
CA PRO A 47 9.56 -2.75 39.47
C PRO A 47 10.55 -3.79 40.00
N SER A 48 10.05 -4.91 40.56
CA SER A 48 10.86 -6.03 41.05
C SER A 48 11.13 -7.11 40.00
N ASN A 49 10.29 -7.21 38.96
CA ASN A 49 10.36 -8.18 37.88
C ASN A 49 10.10 -7.44 36.57
N ALA A 50 11.15 -7.14 35.81
CA ALA A 50 11.06 -6.42 34.54
C ALA A 50 11.41 -7.35 33.37
N GLU A 51 10.54 -8.34 33.11
CA GLU A 51 10.72 -9.20 31.95
C GLU A 51 10.78 -8.38 30.67
N ALA A 52 11.63 -8.82 29.73
CA ALA A 52 11.99 -8.06 28.53
C ALA A 52 12.48 -6.61 28.80
N LYS A 53 12.95 -6.32 30.02
CA LYS A 53 13.35 -4.97 30.48
C LYS A 53 12.22 -3.95 30.44
N LEU A 54 10.98 -4.41 30.61
CA LEU A 54 9.78 -3.57 30.60
C LEU A 54 9.17 -3.49 32.00
N ASP A 55 9.01 -2.26 32.49
CA ASP A 55 8.33 -1.94 33.76
C ASP A 55 7.09 -1.07 33.46
N LEU A 56 5.92 -1.59 33.80
CA LEU A 56 4.61 -0.98 33.58
C LEU A 56 4.04 -0.34 34.84
N SER A 57 4.75 -0.35 35.97
CA SER A 57 4.26 0.24 37.24
C SER A 57 3.87 1.71 37.10
N LEU A 58 4.68 2.49 36.39
CA LEU A 58 4.39 3.90 36.10
C LEU A 58 3.15 4.08 35.21
N LEU A 59 2.80 3.09 34.39
CA LEU A 59 1.56 3.10 33.59
C LEU A 59 0.34 2.73 34.44
N VAL A 60 0.51 1.98 35.53
CA VAL A 60 -0.58 1.70 36.48
C VAL A 60 -0.84 2.89 37.40
N GLU A 61 0.22 3.56 37.85
CA GLU A 61 0.14 4.76 38.70
C GLU A 61 -0.29 6.01 37.93
N SER A 62 0.03 6.07 36.64
CA SER A 62 -0.34 7.17 35.75
C SER A 62 -0.60 6.67 34.33
N PRO A 63 -1.74 5.97 34.10
CA PRO A 63 -2.07 5.49 32.76
C PRO A 63 -2.13 6.63 31.75
N THR A 64 -2.54 7.82 32.23
CA THR A 64 -2.77 9.04 31.47
C THR A 64 -2.65 10.27 32.40
N ALA A 65 -1.52 10.48 33.07
CA ALA A 65 -1.40 11.58 34.05
C ALA A 65 -1.77 12.94 33.44
N ASN A 66 -1.24 13.25 32.25
CA ASN A 66 -1.56 14.43 31.44
C ASN A 66 -1.58 14.03 29.95
N GLN A 67 -2.19 14.85 29.07
CA GLN A 67 -2.19 14.67 27.60
C GLN A 67 -0.78 14.50 27.00
N GLU A 68 0.24 15.09 27.65
CA GLU A 68 1.66 14.96 27.29
C GLU A 68 2.23 13.54 27.53
N GLY A 69 1.90 12.89 28.65
CA GLY A 69 2.50 11.60 29.04
C GLY A 69 2.01 10.40 28.22
N LEU A 70 0.79 10.47 27.68
CA LEU A 70 0.26 9.47 26.75
C LEU A 70 0.92 9.57 25.38
N THR A 71 1.09 10.80 24.87
CA THR A 71 1.73 11.04 23.57
C THR A 71 3.19 10.57 23.59
N GLU A 72 3.93 10.87 24.66
CA GLU A 72 5.31 10.41 24.85
C GLU A 72 5.43 8.87 24.89
N LYS A 73 4.42 8.18 25.43
CA LYS A 73 4.40 6.72 25.57
C LYS A 73 3.51 6.01 24.55
N ALA A 74 3.02 6.71 23.54
CA ALA A 74 2.05 6.14 22.61
C ALA A 74 2.61 4.94 21.83
N ALA A 75 3.90 4.95 21.51
CA ALA A 75 4.58 3.79 20.92
C ALA A 75 4.56 2.56 21.84
N LEU A 76 4.76 2.75 23.15
CA LEU A 76 4.69 1.68 24.14
C LEU A 76 3.26 1.18 24.32
N TRP A 77 2.29 2.08 24.44
CA TRP A 77 0.87 1.71 24.51
C TRP A 77 0.40 0.95 23.27
N HIS A 78 0.85 1.35 22.09
CA HIS A 78 0.57 0.62 20.84
C HIS A 78 1.16 -0.79 20.87
N GLN A 79 2.38 -0.97 21.41
CA GLN A 79 2.96 -2.30 21.60
C GLN A 79 2.16 -3.15 22.60
N ILE A 80 1.75 -2.59 23.74
CA ILE A 80 0.91 -3.28 24.74
C ILE A 80 -0.42 -3.71 24.10
N TRP A 81 -1.11 -2.77 23.46
CA TRP A 81 -2.35 -3.02 22.73
C TRP A 81 -2.19 -4.17 21.74
N LEU A 82 -1.14 -4.15 20.92
CA LEU A 82 -0.90 -5.18 19.92
C LEU A 82 -0.67 -6.56 20.54
N ARG A 83 0.16 -6.66 21.59
CA ARG A 83 0.45 -7.92 22.28
C ARG A 83 -0.79 -8.51 22.96
N VAL A 84 -1.61 -7.66 23.59
CA VAL A 84 -2.85 -8.08 24.28
C VAL A 84 -3.93 -8.46 23.27
N LYS A 85 -4.14 -7.65 22.22
CA LYS A 85 -5.08 -7.95 21.12
C LYS A 85 -4.75 -9.29 20.46
N ASN A 86 -3.46 -9.54 20.25
CA ASN A 86 -2.97 -10.76 19.63
C ASN A 86 -2.93 -11.99 20.57
N LYS A 87 -3.33 -11.84 21.84
CA LYS A 87 -3.27 -12.89 22.87
C LYS A 87 -1.86 -13.45 23.11
N GLU A 88 -0.84 -12.63 22.86
CA GLU A 88 0.55 -12.95 23.17
C GLU A 88 0.88 -12.64 24.63
N MET A 89 0.13 -11.70 25.21
CA MET A 89 0.18 -11.36 26.63
C MET A 89 -1.23 -11.35 27.23
N PRO A 90 -1.41 -11.83 28.47
CA PRO A 90 -0.41 -12.55 29.29
C PRO A 90 -0.03 -13.92 28.71
N PRO A 91 1.13 -14.50 29.07
CA PRO A 91 1.53 -15.82 28.60
C PRO A 91 0.61 -16.92 29.14
N THR A 92 0.61 -18.10 28.51
CA THR A 92 -0.35 -19.18 28.80
C THR A 92 -0.23 -19.79 30.20
N ASP A 93 0.90 -19.58 30.88
CA ASP A 93 1.17 -20.02 32.26
C ASP A 93 0.81 -18.96 33.31
N ALA A 94 0.38 -17.77 32.89
CA ALA A 94 -0.12 -16.70 33.75
C ALA A 94 -1.67 -16.68 33.79
N THR A 95 -2.21 -15.84 34.67
CA THR A 95 -3.65 -15.55 34.72
C THR A 95 -4.08 -14.90 33.40
N LEU A 96 -5.06 -15.50 32.71
CA LEU A 96 -5.55 -14.99 31.44
C LEU A 96 -6.85 -14.18 31.65
N PRO A 97 -6.98 -13.00 31.01
CA PRO A 97 -8.23 -12.25 31.02
C PRO A 97 -9.31 -12.97 30.22
N GLU A 98 -10.55 -12.84 30.67
CA GLU A 98 -11.72 -13.34 29.95
C GLU A 98 -11.87 -12.59 28.60
N PRO A 99 -12.39 -13.24 27.53
CA PRO A 99 -12.47 -12.61 26.22
C PRO A 99 -13.16 -11.23 26.19
N PRO A 100 -14.31 -11.01 26.85
CA PRO A 100 -14.95 -9.69 26.88
C PRO A 100 -14.10 -8.61 27.56
N GLU A 101 -13.40 -8.97 28.64
CA GLU A 101 -12.53 -8.04 29.38
C GLU A 101 -11.30 -7.66 28.55
N ARG A 102 -10.66 -8.63 27.91
CA ARG A 102 -9.54 -8.38 26.99
C ARG A 102 -9.97 -7.47 25.84
N SER A 103 -11.10 -7.76 25.19
CA SER A 103 -11.63 -6.94 24.11
C SER A 103 -11.91 -5.52 24.57
N ALA A 104 -12.53 -5.35 25.74
CA ALA A 104 -12.83 -4.05 26.32
C ALA A 104 -11.56 -3.25 26.63
N PHE A 105 -10.51 -3.88 27.18
CA PHE A 105 -9.21 -3.23 27.38
C PHE A 105 -8.57 -2.79 26.06
N THR A 106 -8.52 -3.67 25.06
CA THR A 106 -7.89 -3.34 23.77
C THR A 106 -8.64 -2.25 23.02
N GLU A 107 -9.98 -2.25 23.09
CA GLU A 107 -10.80 -1.20 22.50
C GLU A 107 -10.58 0.12 23.24
N TRP A 108 -10.53 0.11 24.56
CA TRP A 108 -10.26 1.30 25.36
C TRP A 108 -8.88 1.91 25.07
N VAL A 109 -7.80 1.11 25.08
CA VAL A 109 -6.45 1.63 24.78
C VAL A 109 -6.44 2.26 23.39
N TYR A 110 -7.09 1.61 22.43
CA TYR A 110 -7.16 2.10 21.07
C TYR A 110 -7.96 3.41 20.97
N GLN A 111 -9.14 3.49 21.56
CA GLN A 111 -9.98 4.69 21.55
C GLN A 111 -9.31 5.86 22.28
N GLU A 112 -8.70 5.61 23.44
CA GLU A 112 -8.00 6.66 24.20
C GLU A 112 -6.78 7.17 23.43
N LEU A 113 -5.94 6.27 22.89
CA LEU A 113 -4.80 6.68 22.06
C LEU A 113 -5.28 7.47 20.83
N HIS A 114 -6.29 6.97 20.14
CA HIS A 114 -6.83 7.64 18.95
C HIS A 114 -7.40 9.01 19.31
N GLN A 115 -8.28 9.10 20.30
CA GLN A 115 -8.90 10.34 20.72
C GLN A 115 -7.84 11.37 21.13
N GLN A 116 -6.82 10.98 21.89
CA GLN A 116 -5.80 11.90 22.37
C GLN A 116 -4.84 12.36 21.27
N LEU A 117 -4.44 11.45 20.38
CA LEU A 117 -3.60 11.78 19.23
C LEU A 117 -4.35 12.68 18.24
N CYS A 118 -5.63 12.40 18.01
CA CYS A 118 -6.43 13.06 16.98
C CYS A 118 -7.19 14.29 17.48
N ALA A 119 -7.33 14.50 18.79
CA ALA A 119 -8.08 15.63 19.38
C ALA A 119 -7.57 17.01 18.91
N GLY A 120 -6.27 17.13 18.64
CA GLY A 120 -5.68 18.38 18.16
C GLY A 120 -5.69 18.53 16.64
N GLY A 121 -6.05 17.50 15.86
CA GLY A 121 -5.83 17.45 14.42
C GLY A 121 -4.46 16.85 14.03
N ILE A 122 -4.21 16.75 12.72
CA ILE A 122 -3.00 16.13 12.14
C ILE A 122 -1.91 17.18 11.99
N ILE A 123 -0.66 16.84 12.30
CA ILE A 123 0.52 17.64 11.94
C ILE A 123 1.03 17.14 10.59
N PRO A 124 0.90 17.92 9.50
CA PRO A 124 1.44 17.51 8.21
C PRO A 124 2.97 17.44 8.28
N SER A 125 3.56 16.65 7.40
CA SER A 125 5.02 16.53 7.37
C SER A 125 5.69 17.81 6.87
N PRO A 126 6.97 18.01 7.23
CA PRO A 126 7.78 19.04 6.60
C PRO A 126 7.77 18.93 5.07
N PRO A 127 8.05 20.03 4.36
CA PRO A 127 8.20 20.06 2.91
C PRO A 127 9.21 18.98 2.48
N ARG A 128 8.80 18.14 1.53
CA ARG A 128 9.58 16.97 1.13
C ARG A 128 10.60 17.31 0.05
N MET A 129 11.77 16.71 0.18
CA MET A 129 12.76 16.62 -0.88
C MET A 129 13.19 15.16 -0.97
N ARG A 130 12.81 14.47 -2.04
CA ARG A 130 13.24 13.09 -2.30
C ARG A 130 13.60 12.91 -3.75
N ARG A 131 14.58 12.04 -4.02
CA ARG A 131 14.87 11.63 -5.39
C ARG A 131 13.68 10.87 -5.97
N MET A 132 13.50 10.90 -7.29
CA MET A 132 12.67 9.90 -7.95
C MET A 132 13.34 8.52 -7.81
N ASN A 133 12.59 7.50 -7.43
CA ASN A 133 13.12 6.14 -7.47
C ASN A 133 13.34 5.69 -8.94
N ARG A 134 13.95 4.52 -9.13
CA ARG A 134 14.27 3.97 -10.45
C ARG A 134 13.05 3.91 -11.39
N SER A 135 11.90 3.45 -10.90
CA SER A 135 10.67 3.34 -11.69
C SER A 135 10.09 4.71 -12.04
N GLU A 136 10.09 5.65 -11.10
CA GLU A 136 9.56 6.99 -11.26
C GLU A 136 10.42 7.80 -12.25
N TYR A 137 11.74 7.62 -12.21
CA TYR A 137 12.66 8.16 -13.20
C TYR A 137 12.36 7.60 -14.59
N ALA A 138 12.19 6.28 -14.71
CA ALA A 138 11.87 5.64 -15.99
C ALA A 138 10.53 6.15 -16.56
N GLY A 139 9.49 6.23 -15.73
CA GLY A 139 8.18 6.76 -16.11
C GLY A 139 8.27 8.23 -16.54
N THR A 140 8.96 9.06 -15.75
CA THR A 140 9.15 10.48 -16.05
C THR A 140 9.90 10.67 -17.36
N MET A 141 10.98 9.93 -17.61
CA MET A 141 11.75 10.01 -18.86
C MET A 141 10.90 9.58 -20.06
N ARG A 142 10.08 8.53 -19.91
CA ARG A 142 9.16 8.06 -20.94
C ARG A 142 8.16 9.15 -21.33
N ASP A 143 7.50 9.77 -20.35
CA ASP A 143 6.46 10.76 -20.60
C ASP A 143 7.04 12.11 -21.04
N LEU A 144 8.19 12.51 -20.48
CA LEU A 144 8.86 13.76 -20.82
C LEU A 144 9.38 13.71 -22.26
N LEU A 145 10.06 12.62 -22.64
CA LEU A 145 10.75 12.48 -23.92
C LEU A 145 9.91 11.77 -25.00
N GLY A 146 8.79 11.14 -24.67
CA GLY A 146 7.97 10.39 -25.64
C GLY A 146 8.57 9.08 -26.13
N ILE A 147 9.57 8.54 -25.42
CA ILE A 147 10.32 7.34 -25.81
C ILE A 147 9.71 6.05 -25.24
N GLN A 148 10.14 4.87 -25.72
CA GLN A 148 9.66 3.57 -25.21
C GLN A 148 10.73 2.77 -24.46
N ILE A 149 11.97 3.25 -24.45
CA ILE A 149 13.06 2.60 -23.72
C ILE A 149 12.93 2.85 -22.21
N ASP A 150 13.35 1.87 -21.42
CA ASP A 150 13.43 2.03 -19.96
C ASP A 150 14.74 2.75 -19.58
N ALA A 151 14.65 4.07 -19.41
CA ALA A 151 15.76 4.90 -18.97
C ALA A 151 16.19 4.62 -17.52
N GLY A 152 15.35 3.99 -16.69
CA GLY A 152 15.72 3.60 -15.33
C GLY A 152 16.50 2.28 -15.30
N ALA A 153 16.57 1.53 -16.41
CA ALA A 153 17.09 0.16 -16.41
C ALA A 153 18.55 0.03 -15.90
N SER A 154 19.35 1.07 -16.09
CA SER A 154 20.78 1.11 -15.73
C SER A 154 21.03 1.68 -14.34
N LEU A 155 20.02 2.26 -13.68
CA LEU A 155 20.16 2.81 -12.34
C LEU A 155 20.27 1.66 -11.32
N PRO A 156 21.04 1.85 -10.23
CA PRO A 156 21.03 0.93 -9.11
C PRO A 156 19.61 0.69 -8.58
N ASP A 157 19.38 -0.49 -8.00
CA ASP A 157 18.12 -0.76 -7.31
C ASP A 157 18.03 0.07 -6.02
N ASP A 158 16.83 0.60 -5.77
CA ASP A 158 16.50 1.35 -4.56
C ASP A 158 16.11 0.41 -3.42
N GLY A 159 16.48 0.76 -2.19
CA GLY A 159 16.07 0.03 -0.99
C GLY A 159 14.63 0.35 -0.61
N ALA A 160 13.91 -0.63 -0.04
CA ALA A 160 12.59 -0.39 0.53
C ALA A 160 12.70 0.34 1.89
N GLY A 161 11.92 1.41 2.06
CA GLY A 161 11.78 2.17 3.30
C GLY A 161 10.32 2.36 3.70
N GLY A 162 10.09 3.05 4.82
CA GLY A 162 8.76 3.32 5.34
C GLY A 162 7.88 2.09 5.45
N GLU A 163 6.75 2.10 4.76
CA GLU A 163 5.78 0.99 4.74
C GLU A 163 6.21 -0.18 3.83
N GLY A 164 7.47 -0.24 3.41
CA GLY A 164 8.05 -1.33 2.61
C GLY A 164 8.17 -1.01 1.11
N PHE A 165 8.35 0.26 0.76
CA PHE A 165 8.38 0.71 -0.63
C PHE A 165 9.66 1.46 -0.97
N ASP A 166 10.12 1.30 -2.21
CA ASP A 166 11.34 1.89 -2.75
C ASP A 166 11.20 3.37 -3.16
N ASN A 167 10.01 3.97 -3.03
CA ASN A 167 9.79 5.41 -3.20
C ASN A 167 9.90 6.21 -1.90
N ALA A 168 10.30 5.55 -0.80
CA ALA A 168 10.45 6.14 0.52
C ALA A 168 11.72 7.01 0.61
N VAL A 169 11.58 8.25 1.06
CA VAL A 169 12.68 9.23 1.14
C VAL A 169 13.88 8.73 1.95
N GLU A 170 13.65 7.92 2.98
CA GLU A 170 14.66 7.42 3.91
C GLU A 170 15.72 6.53 3.26
N THR A 171 15.42 5.94 2.10
CA THR A 171 16.31 5.01 1.38
C THR A 171 16.84 5.55 0.06
N LEU A 172 16.42 6.74 -0.36
CA LEU A 172 16.69 7.31 -1.68
C LEU A 172 17.94 8.21 -1.71
N PHE A 173 19.06 7.70 -1.20
CA PHE A 173 20.36 8.40 -1.26
C PHE A 173 20.95 8.41 -2.69
N ILE A 174 21.91 9.30 -2.92
CA ILE A 174 22.71 9.36 -4.15
C ILE A 174 24.11 8.85 -3.85
N SER A 175 24.54 7.82 -4.58
CA SER A 175 25.93 7.34 -4.59
C SER A 175 26.67 7.82 -5.84
N PRO A 176 28.01 7.76 -5.90
CA PRO A 176 28.76 8.12 -7.11
C PRO A 176 28.29 7.37 -8.37
N ILE A 177 27.92 6.09 -8.23
CA ILE A 177 27.38 5.28 -9.33
C ILE A 177 26.07 5.85 -9.86
N HIS A 178 25.21 6.42 -8.99
CA HIS A 178 23.99 7.06 -9.46
C HIS A 178 24.30 8.26 -10.36
N ALA A 179 25.26 9.10 -9.99
CA ALA A 179 25.62 10.28 -10.80
C ALA A 179 26.10 9.88 -12.21
N GLU A 180 26.97 8.86 -12.29
CA GLU A 180 27.41 8.31 -13.58
C GLU A 180 26.23 7.75 -14.39
N LYS A 181 25.36 6.97 -13.75
CA LYS A 181 24.23 6.33 -14.45
C LYS A 181 23.13 7.30 -14.85
N TYR A 182 22.91 8.39 -14.13
CA TYR A 182 22.02 9.46 -14.55
C TYR A 182 22.54 10.14 -15.81
N LEU A 183 23.84 10.43 -15.88
CA LEU A 183 24.46 11.01 -17.08
C LEU A 183 24.37 10.07 -18.29
N ASP A 184 24.74 8.80 -18.11
CA ASP A 184 24.63 7.79 -19.16
C ASP A 184 23.18 7.64 -19.64
N SER A 185 22.24 7.59 -18.71
CA SER A 185 20.82 7.41 -19.03
C SER A 185 20.23 8.61 -19.77
N ALA A 186 20.47 9.83 -19.27
CA ALA A 186 20.02 11.07 -19.92
C ALA A 186 20.54 11.18 -21.37
N ARG A 187 21.83 10.90 -21.58
CA ARG A 187 22.47 10.86 -22.91
C ARG A 187 21.80 9.86 -23.84
N ASN A 188 21.71 8.60 -23.40
CA ASN A 188 21.16 7.53 -24.23
C ASN A 188 19.68 7.78 -24.56
N ALA A 189 18.91 8.29 -23.59
CA ALA A 189 17.49 8.60 -23.77
C ALA A 189 17.26 9.76 -24.74
N LEU A 190 18.02 10.85 -24.62
CA LEU A 190 17.92 11.97 -25.55
C LEU A 190 18.46 11.62 -26.94
N GLN A 191 19.52 10.83 -27.03
CA GLN A 191 20.01 10.34 -28.32
C GLN A 191 18.93 9.49 -29.03
N TYR A 192 18.26 8.61 -28.29
CA TYR A 192 17.13 7.84 -28.82
C TYR A 192 15.97 8.75 -29.25
N ALA A 193 15.60 9.73 -28.42
CA ALA A 193 14.52 10.66 -28.71
C ALA A 193 14.78 11.51 -29.95
N PHE A 194 16.01 12.02 -30.12
CA PHE A 194 16.39 12.86 -31.27
C PHE A 194 16.67 12.05 -32.55
N ALA A 195 16.92 10.74 -32.44
CA ALA A 195 17.07 9.85 -33.60
C ALA A 195 15.72 9.52 -34.27
N ASP A 196 14.62 9.54 -33.53
CA ASP A 196 13.27 9.41 -34.07
C ASP A 196 12.70 10.78 -34.46
N SER A 197 12.46 11.01 -35.76
CA SER A 197 12.05 12.34 -36.26
C SER A 197 10.76 12.84 -35.61
N ARG A 198 9.79 11.96 -35.35
CA ARG A 198 8.51 12.33 -34.74
C ARG A 198 8.69 12.78 -33.29
N THR A 199 9.51 12.06 -32.53
CA THR A 199 9.81 12.40 -31.14
C THR A 199 10.63 13.69 -31.07
N ALA A 200 11.62 13.84 -31.96
CA ALA A 200 12.42 15.06 -32.07
C ALA A 200 11.55 16.30 -32.35
N GLU A 201 10.58 16.20 -33.27
CA GLU A 201 9.63 17.29 -33.57
C GLU A 201 8.75 17.67 -32.36
N GLN A 202 8.43 16.71 -31.48
CA GLN A 202 7.67 17.00 -30.25
C GLN A 202 8.51 17.73 -29.21
N LEU A 203 9.82 17.52 -29.19
CA LEU A 203 10.74 18.20 -28.29
C LEU A 203 11.17 19.56 -28.84
N LEU A 204 11.40 19.65 -30.15
CA LEU A 204 11.82 20.86 -30.88
C LEU A 204 10.60 21.64 -31.38
N ILE A 205 9.79 22.15 -30.46
CA ILE A 205 8.57 22.92 -30.77
C ILE A 205 8.84 24.25 -31.50
N ALA A 206 10.10 24.67 -31.58
CA ALA A 206 10.55 25.81 -32.36
C ALA A 206 11.95 25.54 -32.94
N GLU A 207 12.14 25.92 -34.21
CA GLU A 207 13.42 25.90 -34.90
C GLU A 207 13.80 27.31 -35.38
N PRO A 208 15.10 27.60 -35.58
CA PRO A 208 15.54 28.88 -36.11
C PRO A 208 14.93 29.16 -37.48
N ALA A 209 14.49 30.41 -37.67
CA ALA A 209 13.95 30.89 -38.93
C ALA A 209 14.41 32.34 -39.17
N ASN A 210 14.20 32.86 -40.38
CA ASN A 210 14.61 34.23 -40.72
C ASN A 210 14.04 35.31 -39.77
N ASP A 211 12.87 35.06 -39.18
CA ASP A 211 12.16 35.90 -38.22
C ASP A 211 12.24 35.39 -36.77
N LEU A 212 12.95 34.30 -36.51
CA LEU A 212 13.10 33.69 -35.20
C LEU A 212 14.58 33.34 -34.93
N PRO A 213 15.33 34.22 -34.23
CA PRO A 213 16.74 33.98 -33.91
C PRO A 213 16.95 32.71 -33.09
N ASP A 214 18.10 32.07 -33.25
CA ASP A 214 18.46 30.78 -32.64
C ASP A 214 18.21 30.77 -31.12
N SER A 215 18.68 31.80 -30.42
CA SER A 215 18.50 31.93 -28.97
C SER A 215 17.03 32.11 -28.57
N THR A 216 16.20 32.74 -29.42
CA THR A 216 14.76 32.89 -29.17
C THR A 216 14.00 31.59 -29.44
N ALA A 217 14.38 30.84 -30.47
CA ALA A 217 13.85 29.50 -30.71
C ALA A 217 14.21 28.55 -29.55
N ALA A 218 15.47 28.56 -29.12
CA ALA A 218 15.96 27.77 -28.00
C ALA A 218 15.24 28.13 -26.69
N ALA A 219 15.04 29.42 -26.40
CA ALA A 219 14.32 29.85 -25.20
C ALA A 219 12.89 29.26 -25.15
N LYS A 220 12.16 29.25 -26.27
CA LYS A 220 10.81 28.64 -26.34
C LYS A 220 10.85 27.14 -26.07
N VAL A 221 11.81 26.43 -26.67
CA VAL A 221 11.97 24.99 -26.47
C VAL A 221 12.34 24.66 -25.02
N LEU A 222 13.32 25.37 -24.47
CA LEU A 222 13.82 25.15 -23.12
C LEU A 222 12.77 25.52 -22.06
N GLU A 223 12.00 26.59 -22.25
CA GLU A 223 10.91 26.96 -21.32
C GLU A 223 9.83 25.87 -21.25
N ALA A 224 9.37 25.37 -22.41
CA ALA A 224 8.39 24.28 -22.46
C ALA A 224 8.94 22.98 -21.85
N PHE A 225 10.22 22.69 -22.08
CA PHE A 225 10.87 21.52 -21.52
C PHE A 225 11.08 21.63 -20.00
N LEU A 226 11.54 22.78 -19.49
CA LEU A 226 11.78 23.04 -18.07
C LEU A 226 10.50 22.95 -17.24
N LEU A 227 9.38 23.49 -17.73
CA LEU A 227 8.08 23.40 -17.06
C LEU A 227 7.72 21.94 -16.74
N ARG A 228 7.89 21.07 -17.74
CA ARG A 228 7.60 19.63 -17.65
C ARG A 228 8.65 18.88 -16.84
N ALA A 229 9.93 19.18 -17.07
CA ALA A 229 11.06 18.52 -16.43
C ALA A 229 11.12 18.82 -14.93
N PHE A 230 10.84 20.05 -14.50
CA PHE A 230 10.87 20.43 -13.08
C PHE A 230 9.51 20.38 -12.41
N ARG A 231 8.44 20.22 -13.20
CA ARG A 231 7.04 20.12 -12.74
C ARG A 231 6.57 21.34 -11.95
N LYS A 232 7.09 22.51 -12.30
CA LYS A 232 6.80 23.80 -11.66
C LYS A 232 6.89 24.93 -12.69
N PRO A 233 6.33 26.12 -12.41
CA PRO A 233 6.57 27.30 -13.22
C PRO A 233 8.07 27.57 -13.37
N VAL A 234 8.50 27.89 -14.59
CA VAL A 234 9.90 28.19 -14.90
C VAL A 234 10.21 29.61 -14.47
N GLU A 235 11.19 29.76 -13.59
CA GLU A 235 11.67 31.08 -13.18
C GLU A 235 12.57 31.68 -14.28
N ASN A 236 12.50 33.00 -14.50
CA ASN A 236 13.31 33.64 -15.54
C ASN A 236 14.82 33.40 -15.33
N ALA A 237 15.30 33.48 -14.09
CA ALA A 237 16.69 33.21 -13.76
C ALA A 237 17.12 31.77 -14.13
N GLU A 238 16.22 30.81 -13.97
CA GLU A 238 16.43 29.40 -14.30
C GLU A 238 16.48 29.19 -15.83
N LEU A 239 15.55 29.80 -16.57
CA LEU A 239 15.58 29.79 -18.04
C LEU A 239 16.86 30.42 -18.58
N MET A 240 17.25 31.58 -18.05
CA MET A 240 18.46 32.29 -18.48
C MET A 240 19.74 31.50 -18.18
N HIS A 241 19.77 30.72 -17.10
CA HIS A 241 20.90 29.84 -16.79
C HIS A 241 21.10 28.78 -17.89
N TYR A 242 20.04 28.05 -18.25
CA TYR A 242 20.13 27.02 -19.30
C TYR A 242 20.28 27.60 -20.70
N LEU A 243 19.70 28.76 -20.98
CA LEU A 243 19.93 29.47 -22.24
C LEU A 243 21.39 29.92 -22.39
N GLY A 244 22.05 30.32 -21.29
CA GLY A 244 23.48 30.60 -21.27
C GLY A 244 24.35 29.38 -21.63
N LEU A 245 23.97 28.20 -21.12
CA LEU A 245 24.61 26.93 -21.50
C LEU A 245 24.41 26.62 -22.99
N PHE A 246 23.18 26.74 -23.49
CA PHE A 246 22.88 26.58 -24.91
C PHE A 246 23.75 27.49 -25.78
N ASN A 247 23.81 28.79 -25.47
CA ASN A 247 24.61 29.75 -26.24
C ASN A 247 26.10 29.36 -26.24
N THR A 248 26.62 28.90 -25.10
CA THR A 248 28.02 28.45 -24.99
C THR A 248 28.29 27.23 -25.86
N LEU A 249 27.40 26.24 -25.86
CA LEU A 249 27.52 25.03 -26.69
C LEU A 249 27.42 25.37 -28.17
N TYR A 250 26.50 26.25 -28.54
CA TYR A 250 26.29 26.68 -29.92
C TYR A 250 27.46 27.52 -30.47
N GLU A 251 28.12 28.33 -29.63
CA GLU A 251 29.35 29.04 -30.00
C GLU A 251 30.53 28.10 -30.28
N ILE A 252 30.60 26.96 -29.57
CA ILE A 252 31.65 25.94 -29.76
C ILE A 252 31.41 25.18 -31.07
N GLU A 253 30.18 24.70 -31.28
CA GLU A 253 29.77 23.98 -32.47
C GLU A 253 28.38 24.46 -32.90
N PRO A 254 28.25 25.14 -34.05
CA PRO A 254 26.99 25.78 -34.47
C PRO A 254 25.99 24.77 -35.05
N ASP A 255 25.62 23.79 -34.23
CA ASP A 255 24.52 22.86 -34.47
C ASP A 255 23.41 23.13 -33.45
N TYR A 256 22.31 23.73 -33.92
CA TYR A 256 21.18 24.09 -33.06
C TYR A 256 20.58 22.88 -32.36
N ARG A 257 20.36 21.79 -33.10
CA ARG A 257 19.69 20.60 -32.57
C ARG A 257 20.56 19.94 -31.52
N ASP A 258 21.86 19.86 -31.76
CA ASP A 258 22.80 19.27 -30.82
C ASP A 258 23.00 20.13 -29.57
N ALA A 259 23.11 21.46 -29.71
CA ALA A 259 23.21 22.38 -28.59
C ALA A 259 21.96 22.33 -27.69
N VAL A 260 20.76 22.25 -28.26
CA VAL A 260 19.51 22.04 -27.49
C VAL A 260 19.52 20.69 -26.78
N ARG A 261 19.86 19.61 -27.49
CA ARG A 261 19.92 18.25 -26.93
C ARG A 261 20.88 18.17 -25.75
N GLN A 262 22.10 18.69 -25.88
CA GLN A 262 23.09 18.73 -24.80
C GLN A 262 22.64 19.62 -23.62
N THR A 263 21.93 20.71 -23.89
CA THR A 263 21.34 21.53 -22.81
C THR A 263 20.24 20.76 -22.07
N MET A 264 19.41 19.98 -22.78
CA MET A 264 18.43 19.07 -22.16
C MET A 264 19.13 17.98 -21.33
N GLU A 265 20.27 17.43 -21.76
CA GLU A 265 21.05 16.49 -20.94
C GLU A 265 21.42 17.09 -19.59
N ALA A 266 21.89 18.35 -19.56
CA ALA A 266 22.24 19.05 -18.33
C ALA A 266 21.01 19.25 -17.42
N ILE A 267 19.84 19.54 -17.99
CA ILE A 267 18.57 19.65 -17.26
C ILE A 267 18.23 18.31 -16.59
N LEU A 268 18.35 17.19 -17.32
CA LEU A 268 17.98 15.84 -16.87
C LEU A 268 18.91 15.22 -15.82
N ILE A 269 20.04 15.86 -15.52
CA ILE A 269 20.93 15.47 -14.41
C ILE A 269 20.93 16.49 -13.27
N SER A 270 20.13 17.56 -13.39
CA SER A 270 20.03 18.59 -12.37
C SER A 270 19.25 18.10 -11.14
N PRO A 271 19.53 18.63 -9.93
CA PRO A 271 18.74 18.30 -8.74
C PRO A 271 17.24 18.58 -8.91
N GLN A 272 16.87 19.63 -9.66
CA GLN A 272 15.46 19.99 -9.88
C GLN A 272 14.71 18.99 -10.76
N PHE A 273 15.42 18.30 -11.66
CA PHE A 273 14.85 17.17 -12.39
C PHE A 273 14.83 15.90 -11.54
N LEU A 274 15.96 15.55 -10.90
CA LEU A 274 16.14 14.27 -10.22
C LEU A 274 15.32 14.13 -8.93
N PHE A 275 14.93 15.25 -8.31
CA PHE A 275 14.18 15.27 -7.06
C PHE A 275 12.76 15.81 -7.26
N LEU A 276 11.84 15.24 -6.48
CA LEU A 276 10.55 15.85 -6.18
C LEU A 276 10.75 16.77 -4.98
N ILE A 277 10.55 18.07 -5.20
CA ILE A 277 10.86 19.12 -4.23
C ILE A 277 9.58 19.88 -3.92
N GLU A 278 9.26 19.97 -2.64
CA GLU A 278 8.24 20.86 -2.11
C GLU A 278 8.94 22.07 -1.48
N THR A 279 8.50 23.27 -1.86
CA THR A 279 9.15 24.51 -1.43
C THR A 279 8.89 24.75 0.06
N PRO A 280 9.94 24.98 0.88
CA PRO A 280 9.74 25.36 2.26
C PRO A 280 9.03 26.69 2.42
N VAL A 281 8.12 26.77 3.39
CA VAL A 281 7.38 27.99 3.71
C VAL A 281 7.63 28.37 5.17
N GLN A 282 8.01 29.63 5.40
CA GLN A 282 8.15 30.17 6.75
C GLN A 282 6.75 30.43 7.33
N SER A 283 6.23 29.48 8.08
CA SER A 283 4.90 29.55 8.70
C SER A 283 4.88 28.73 9.99
N GLU A 284 4.15 29.21 11.00
CA GLU A 284 3.79 28.43 12.19
C GLU A 284 2.54 27.57 11.94
N GLN A 285 1.77 27.85 10.89
CA GLN A 285 0.59 27.08 10.52
C GLN A 285 0.92 26.17 9.34
N PRO A 286 0.34 24.96 9.26
CA PRO A 286 0.42 24.14 8.07
C PRO A 286 -0.15 24.88 6.86
N VAL A 287 0.49 24.69 5.71
CA VAL A 287 0.09 25.33 4.46
C VAL A 287 -0.35 24.27 3.46
N LEU A 288 -1.38 24.62 2.68
CA LEU A 288 -1.73 23.84 1.50
C LEU A 288 -0.54 23.79 0.55
N LEU A 289 -0.39 22.65 -0.11
CA LEU A 289 0.51 22.56 -1.26
C LEU A 289 0.05 23.52 -2.34
N SER A 290 1.02 24.06 -3.07
CA SER A 290 0.69 24.71 -4.35
C SER A 290 0.10 23.67 -5.31
N ASP A 291 -0.71 24.11 -6.26
CA ASP A 291 -1.33 23.18 -7.19
C ASP A 291 -0.33 22.42 -8.08
N TYR A 292 0.87 22.96 -8.31
CA TYR A 292 1.96 22.23 -9.00
C TYR A 292 2.55 21.11 -8.14
N GLU A 293 2.71 21.37 -6.83
CA GLU A 293 3.12 20.35 -5.87
C GLU A 293 2.03 19.28 -5.72
N LEU A 294 0.75 19.68 -5.68
CA LEU A 294 -0.38 18.74 -5.63
C LEU A 294 -0.47 17.90 -6.91
N ALA A 295 -0.36 18.52 -8.10
CA ALA A 295 -0.30 17.81 -9.38
C ALA A 295 0.81 16.77 -9.39
N SER A 296 2.00 17.14 -8.91
CA SER A 296 3.13 16.21 -8.78
C SER A 296 2.85 15.10 -7.78
N ARG A 297 2.33 15.40 -6.57
CA ARG A 297 1.96 14.35 -5.60
C ARG A 297 0.97 13.35 -6.21
N LEU A 298 -0.06 13.83 -6.91
CA LEU A 298 -1.05 13.00 -7.58
C LEU A 298 -0.44 12.11 -8.66
N SER A 299 0.35 12.68 -9.56
CA SER A 299 0.90 11.96 -10.70
C SER A 299 1.92 10.88 -10.26
N TYR A 300 2.78 11.18 -9.29
CA TYR A 300 3.74 10.20 -8.79
C TYR A 300 3.06 9.12 -7.94
N PHE A 301 1.99 9.45 -7.22
CA PHE A 301 1.19 8.45 -6.51
C PHE A 301 0.46 7.50 -7.47
N LEU A 302 -0.33 8.03 -8.40
CA LEU A 302 -1.26 7.22 -9.20
C LEU A 302 -0.70 6.71 -10.53
N TRP A 303 0.37 7.33 -11.03
CA TRP A 303 0.94 7.05 -12.35
C TRP A 303 2.44 6.82 -12.37
N ASN A 304 3.14 7.00 -11.24
CA ASN A 304 4.58 6.81 -11.13
C ASN A 304 5.38 7.65 -12.15
N SER A 305 4.88 8.85 -12.47
CA SER A 305 5.44 9.73 -13.50
C SER A 305 5.02 11.20 -13.27
N MET A 306 5.53 12.11 -14.12
CA MET A 306 5.18 13.52 -14.11
C MET A 306 3.69 13.79 -14.42
N PRO A 307 3.15 14.97 -14.03
CA PRO A 307 1.79 15.37 -14.38
C PRO A 307 1.58 15.41 -15.89
N ASP A 308 0.35 15.14 -16.34
CA ASP A 308 -0.02 15.37 -17.73
C ASP A 308 -0.39 16.83 -17.99
N GLU A 309 -0.60 17.17 -19.26
CA GLU A 309 -0.93 18.53 -19.70
C GLU A 309 -2.15 19.09 -18.95
N ARG A 310 -3.18 18.26 -18.72
CA ARG A 310 -4.38 18.67 -18.00
C ARG A 310 -4.09 19.04 -16.54
N LEU A 311 -3.31 18.24 -15.83
CA LEU A 311 -2.90 18.57 -14.46
C LEU A 311 -2.05 19.84 -14.41
N PHE A 312 -1.15 20.05 -15.38
CA PHE A 312 -0.39 21.30 -15.48
C PHE A 312 -1.28 22.52 -15.74
N GLU A 313 -2.27 22.41 -16.62
CA GLU A 313 -3.23 23.49 -16.90
C GLU A 313 -4.04 23.88 -15.65
N LEU A 314 -4.55 22.88 -14.92
CA LEU A 314 -5.31 23.11 -13.69
C LEU A 314 -4.41 23.73 -12.62
N ALA A 315 -3.17 23.28 -12.52
CA ALA A 315 -2.20 23.84 -11.59
C ALA A 315 -1.80 25.28 -11.93
N ALA A 316 -1.65 25.60 -13.21
CA ALA A 316 -1.37 26.95 -13.68
C ALA A 316 -2.53 27.92 -13.35
N LYS A 317 -3.77 27.45 -13.32
CA LYS A 317 -4.96 28.23 -12.99
C LYS A 317 -5.24 28.34 -11.49
N GLY A 318 -4.60 27.51 -10.66
CA GLY A 318 -4.91 27.43 -9.23
C GLY A 318 -6.27 26.76 -8.95
N GLU A 319 -6.73 25.89 -9.85
CA GLU A 319 -8.03 25.22 -9.78
C GLU A 319 -7.94 23.79 -9.20
N LEU A 320 -6.75 23.17 -9.18
CA LEU A 320 -6.58 21.76 -8.79
C LEU A 320 -6.80 21.52 -7.30
N SER A 321 -6.58 22.53 -6.47
CA SER A 321 -6.86 22.45 -5.03
C SER A 321 -8.36 22.55 -4.69
N ASP A 322 -9.22 22.92 -5.65
CA ASP A 322 -10.67 22.81 -5.48
C ASP A 322 -11.10 21.34 -5.36
N GLU A 323 -11.96 21.05 -4.40
CA GLU A 323 -12.33 19.67 -4.09
C GLU A 323 -13.11 18.98 -5.23
N THR A 324 -13.95 19.73 -5.94
CA THR A 324 -14.74 19.17 -7.06
C THR A 324 -13.83 18.86 -8.24
N VAL A 325 -12.91 19.78 -8.55
CA VAL A 325 -11.90 19.57 -9.61
C VAL A 325 -11.00 18.39 -9.27
N LEU A 326 -10.50 18.34 -8.04
CA LEU A 326 -9.62 17.27 -7.55
C LEU A 326 -10.28 15.90 -7.68
N VAL A 327 -11.53 15.74 -7.24
CA VAL A 327 -12.27 14.48 -7.36
C VAL A 327 -12.47 14.08 -8.82
N GLY A 328 -12.79 15.03 -9.69
CA GLY A 328 -12.92 14.77 -11.13
C GLY A 328 -11.61 14.27 -11.76
N GLU A 329 -10.47 14.87 -11.40
CA GLU A 329 -9.16 14.41 -11.86
C GLU A 329 -8.80 13.04 -11.29
N LEU A 330 -9.12 12.75 -10.02
CA LEU A 330 -8.88 11.41 -9.45
C LEU A 330 -9.65 10.33 -10.19
N GLN A 331 -10.93 10.56 -10.49
CA GLN A 331 -11.74 9.63 -11.29
C GLN A 331 -11.09 9.40 -12.65
N ARG A 332 -10.73 10.48 -13.37
CA ARG A 332 -10.06 10.41 -14.67
C ARG A 332 -8.77 9.59 -14.59
N MET A 333 -7.92 9.89 -13.61
CA MET A 333 -6.63 9.26 -13.42
C MET A 333 -6.72 7.77 -13.10
N LEU A 334 -7.76 7.35 -12.37
CA LEU A 334 -8.06 5.95 -12.06
C LEU A 334 -8.77 5.20 -13.20
N GLY A 335 -9.10 5.87 -14.31
CA GLY A 335 -9.82 5.26 -15.43
C GLY A 335 -11.35 5.34 -15.35
N GLY A 336 -11.90 6.02 -14.34
CA GLY A 336 -13.31 6.39 -14.20
C GLY A 336 -13.64 7.65 -15.01
N GLY A 337 -14.80 7.66 -15.65
CA GLY A 337 -15.27 8.79 -16.47
C GLY A 337 -15.77 8.33 -17.82
N ASP A 338 -17.00 8.69 -18.16
CA ASP A 338 -17.54 8.54 -19.51
C ASP A 338 -16.78 9.47 -20.45
N PRO A 339 -16.29 9.00 -21.61
CA PRO A 339 -15.86 9.92 -22.64
C PRO A 339 -17.08 10.76 -23.06
N PRO A 340 -16.92 12.05 -23.41
CA PRO A 340 -17.92 12.74 -24.22
C PRO A 340 -18.29 11.83 -25.41
N GLU A 341 -19.58 11.63 -25.66
CA GLU A 341 -20.13 10.60 -26.58
C GLU A 341 -19.49 10.57 -27.99
N ASP A 342 -18.79 11.62 -28.39
CA ASP A 342 -18.33 11.84 -29.76
C ASP A 342 -16.92 11.35 -30.12
N ASP A 343 -16.09 10.83 -29.21
CA ASP A 343 -14.70 10.49 -29.55
C ASP A 343 -14.33 8.98 -29.49
N LYS A 344 -14.62 8.27 -30.58
CA LYS A 344 -14.16 6.89 -30.81
C LYS A 344 -12.63 6.74 -30.85
N ARG A 345 -11.85 7.82 -31.13
CA ARG A 345 -10.37 7.77 -31.07
C ARG A 345 -9.87 7.79 -29.64
N GLN A 346 -10.56 8.46 -28.72
CA GLN A 346 -10.24 8.42 -27.28
C GLN A 346 -10.44 7.04 -26.64
N ARG A 347 -11.44 6.25 -27.05
CA ARG A 347 -11.57 4.85 -26.61
C ARG A 347 -10.33 3.99 -26.93
N SER A 348 -9.66 4.25 -28.06
CA SER A 348 -8.40 3.59 -28.43
C SER A 348 -7.15 4.15 -27.74
N ARG A 349 -7.25 5.36 -27.16
CA ARG A 349 -6.22 6.00 -26.32
C ARG A 349 -6.38 5.63 -24.85
N ARG A 350 -7.59 5.35 -24.36
CA ARG A 350 -7.83 4.81 -23.02
C ARG A 350 -7.37 3.36 -22.88
N ARG A 351 -7.39 2.57 -23.97
CA ARG A 351 -6.62 1.31 -24.09
C ARG A 351 -5.08 1.50 -23.94
N ARG A 352 -4.59 2.74 -23.78
CA ARG A 352 -3.19 3.15 -23.85
C ARG A 352 -2.72 3.97 -22.65
N ASP A 353 -3.60 4.33 -21.70
CA ASP A 353 -3.14 4.96 -20.46
C ASP A 353 -2.83 3.87 -19.43
N ASP A 354 -1.75 3.13 -19.68
CA ASP A 354 -1.27 2.02 -18.84
C ASP A 354 -0.65 2.52 -17.52
N ARG A 355 -0.76 3.83 -17.20
CA ARG A 355 -0.14 4.44 -16.02
C ARG A 355 -0.71 3.94 -14.70
N VAL A 356 -2.02 3.69 -14.62
CA VAL A 356 -2.64 3.04 -13.45
C VAL A 356 -2.06 1.64 -13.25
N ARG A 357 -1.80 0.90 -14.34
CA ARG A 357 -1.18 -0.41 -14.25
C ARG A 357 0.28 -0.33 -13.82
N TYR A 358 1.03 0.69 -14.23
CA TYR A 358 2.40 0.90 -13.73
C TYR A 358 2.40 1.18 -12.22
N PHE A 359 1.44 1.98 -11.72
CA PHE A 359 1.23 2.13 -10.29
C PHE A 359 0.89 0.79 -9.62
N ALA A 360 -0.12 0.07 -10.12
CA ALA A 360 -0.52 -1.22 -9.58
C ALA A 360 0.65 -2.21 -9.55
N GLN A 361 1.48 -2.24 -10.60
CA GLN A 361 2.68 -3.07 -10.66
C GLN A 361 3.68 -2.71 -9.57
N ASN A 362 4.09 -1.44 -9.48
CA ASN A 362 5.09 -0.99 -8.52
C ASN A 362 4.61 -1.16 -7.07
N PHE A 363 3.32 -0.97 -6.81
CA PHE A 363 2.73 -1.16 -5.49
C PHE A 363 2.65 -2.65 -5.12
N VAL A 364 2.00 -3.46 -5.95
CA VAL A 364 1.70 -4.88 -5.67
C VAL A 364 2.95 -5.72 -5.58
N GLU A 365 3.90 -5.53 -6.51
CA GLU A 365 5.12 -6.34 -6.51
C GLU A 365 5.96 -6.15 -5.24
N GLN A 366 5.90 -4.96 -4.65
CA GLN A 366 6.58 -4.63 -3.39
C GLN A 366 5.74 -5.05 -2.18
N TRP A 367 4.46 -4.71 -2.15
CA TRP A 367 3.56 -5.06 -1.05
C TRP A 367 3.48 -6.57 -0.84
N LEU A 368 3.28 -7.33 -1.91
CA LEU A 368 3.16 -8.79 -1.83
C LEU A 368 4.52 -9.51 -1.84
N GLY A 369 5.61 -8.79 -2.11
CA GLY A 369 6.96 -9.35 -2.28
C GLY A 369 7.17 -10.14 -3.58
N THR A 370 6.23 -10.09 -4.53
CA THR A 370 6.28 -10.87 -5.77
C THR A 370 7.37 -10.39 -6.74
N ARG A 371 7.95 -9.21 -6.52
CA ARG A 371 9.18 -8.75 -7.23
C ARG A 371 10.33 -9.74 -7.10
N ALA A 372 10.40 -10.46 -5.97
CA ALA A 372 11.45 -11.42 -5.66
C ALA A 372 11.42 -12.67 -6.57
N LEU A 373 10.24 -13.01 -7.13
CA LEU A 373 10.07 -14.17 -8.00
C LEU A 373 10.89 -14.00 -9.29
N GLY A 374 11.70 -15.02 -9.59
CA GLY A 374 12.65 -15.04 -10.71
C GLY A 374 13.95 -14.28 -10.45
N ARG A 375 14.09 -13.64 -9.29
CA ARG A 375 15.28 -12.89 -8.88
C ARG A 375 15.97 -13.56 -7.69
N THR A 376 15.45 -13.32 -6.49
CA THR A 376 15.98 -13.86 -5.23
C THR A 376 15.20 -15.09 -4.76
N VAL A 377 13.96 -15.26 -5.23
CA VAL A 377 13.16 -16.48 -5.07
C VAL A 377 13.06 -17.16 -6.41
N ILE A 378 13.81 -18.25 -6.57
CA ILE A 378 13.83 -19.07 -7.79
C ILE A 378 13.39 -20.48 -7.40
N PRO A 379 12.22 -20.96 -7.88
CA PRO A 379 11.78 -22.33 -7.64
C PRO A 379 12.82 -23.35 -8.11
N ASP A 380 13.01 -24.38 -7.30
CA ASP A 380 13.95 -25.45 -7.62
C ASP A 380 13.38 -26.32 -8.77
N PRO A 381 14.19 -26.81 -9.72
CA PRO A 381 13.71 -27.68 -10.80
C PRO A 381 12.95 -28.93 -10.31
N SER A 382 13.20 -29.39 -9.08
CA SER A 382 12.46 -30.51 -8.47
C SER A 382 10.99 -30.23 -8.22
N VAL A 383 10.56 -28.96 -8.12
CA VAL A 383 9.14 -28.62 -7.94
C VAL A 383 8.35 -28.61 -9.25
N GLY A 384 8.96 -29.06 -10.36
CA GLY A 384 8.32 -29.24 -11.66
C GLY A 384 8.54 -28.05 -12.61
N SER A 385 7.72 -27.98 -13.67
CA SER A 385 7.92 -27.01 -14.76
C SER A 385 7.64 -25.58 -14.33
N PHE A 386 8.73 -24.82 -14.12
CA PHE A 386 8.78 -23.38 -13.97
C PHE A 386 9.59 -22.79 -15.13
N ASP A 387 8.93 -22.03 -16.00
CA ASP A 387 9.52 -21.38 -17.18
C ASP A 387 9.23 -19.88 -17.15
N SER A 388 9.89 -19.11 -18.03
CA SER A 388 9.76 -17.65 -18.05
C SER A 388 8.34 -17.18 -18.42
N GLU A 389 7.58 -17.97 -19.19
CA GLU A 389 6.19 -17.65 -19.51
C GLU A 389 5.32 -17.81 -18.26
N LEU A 390 5.49 -18.90 -17.49
CA LEU A 390 4.79 -19.10 -16.23
C LEU A 390 5.16 -18.05 -15.18
N GLU A 391 6.46 -17.73 -15.04
CA GLU A 391 6.92 -16.67 -14.16
C GLU A 391 6.23 -15.34 -14.49
N GLY A 392 6.22 -14.96 -15.77
CA GLY A 392 5.52 -13.75 -16.23
C GLY A 392 4.04 -13.77 -15.87
N GLY A 393 3.35 -14.89 -16.13
CA GLY A 393 1.94 -15.05 -15.78
C GLY A 393 1.67 -14.88 -14.29
N MET A 394 2.46 -15.57 -13.45
CA MET A 394 2.37 -15.49 -12.00
C MET A 394 2.55 -14.05 -11.50
N LYS A 395 3.53 -13.30 -12.04
CA LYS A 395 3.80 -11.92 -11.62
C LYS A 395 2.73 -10.95 -12.10
N TYR A 396 2.18 -11.14 -13.29
CA TYR A 396 1.15 -10.24 -13.83
C TYR A 396 -0.25 -10.47 -13.24
N GLU A 397 -0.58 -11.68 -12.78
CA GLU A 397 -1.88 -11.97 -12.16
C GLU A 397 -2.29 -10.95 -11.07
N PRO A 398 -1.51 -10.74 -9.99
CA PRO A 398 -1.90 -9.78 -8.93
C PRO A 398 -1.87 -8.32 -9.41
N VAL A 399 -1.05 -7.99 -10.42
CA VAL A 399 -0.95 -6.64 -10.99
C VAL A 399 -2.22 -6.28 -11.75
N PHE A 400 -2.66 -7.14 -12.67
CA PHE A 400 -3.90 -6.94 -13.41
C PHE A 400 -5.13 -7.03 -12.50
N PHE A 401 -5.06 -7.86 -11.45
CA PHE A 401 -6.12 -7.94 -10.45
C PHE A 401 -6.32 -6.60 -9.73
N LEU A 402 -5.25 -5.98 -9.21
CA LEU A 402 -5.36 -4.68 -8.54
C LEU A 402 -5.74 -3.56 -9.52
N ASP A 403 -5.16 -3.55 -10.73
CA ASP A 403 -5.53 -2.60 -11.82
C ASP A 403 -7.04 -2.64 -12.09
N TYR A 404 -7.63 -3.84 -12.12
CA TYR A 404 -9.07 -4.02 -12.28
C TYR A 404 -9.87 -3.54 -11.06
N VAL A 405 -9.44 -3.90 -9.85
CA VAL A 405 -10.09 -3.46 -8.60
C VAL A 405 -10.13 -1.94 -8.50
N LEU A 406 -9.05 -1.27 -8.89
CA LEU A 406 -8.96 0.19 -8.88
C LEU A 406 -9.76 0.81 -10.02
N SER A 407 -9.58 0.35 -11.26
CA SER A 407 -10.21 0.99 -12.42
C SER A 407 -11.73 0.82 -12.48
N GLN A 408 -12.27 -0.25 -11.88
CA GLN A 408 -13.70 -0.51 -11.81
C GLN A 408 -14.33 -0.15 -10.46
N ASN A 409 -13.59 0.54 -9.57
CA ASN A 409 -14.05 0.89 -8.22
C ASN A 409 -14.64 -0.31 -7.45
N ARG A 410 -13.98 -1.47 -7.53
CA ARG A 410 -14.42 -2.72 -6.90
C ARG A 410 -14.19 -2.69 -5.40
N SER A 411 -14.77 -3.65 -4.68
CA SER A 411 -14.51 -3.79 -3.26
C SER A 411 -13.07 -4.23 -3.04
N LEU A 412 -12.37 -3.60 -2.10
CA LEU A 412 -11.04 -4.03 -1.64
C LEU A 412 -11.08 -5.42 -1.01
N LEU A 413 -12.24 -5.89 -0.54
CA LEU A 413 -12.41 -7.23 0.01
C LEU A 413 -12.25 -8.33 -1.06
N GLU A 414 -12.37 -7.99 -2.34
CA GLU A 414 -12.09 -8.91 -3.45
C GLU A 414 -10.62 -9.38 -3.47
N LEU A 415 -9.72 -8.64 -2.81
CA LEU A 415 -8.33 -9.08 -2.59
C LEU A 415 -8.23 -10.27 -1.62
N LEU A 416 -9.20 -10.45 -0.72
CA LEU A 416 -9.25 -11.59 0.20
C LEU A 416 -9.97 -12.78 -0.44
N ASP A 417 -11.10 -12.53 -1.11
CA ASP A 417 -11.86 -13.57 -1.81
C ASP A 417 -12.57 -13.02 -3.05
N SER A 418 -12.45 -13.74 -4.17
CA SER A 418 -13.02 -13.35 -5.46
C SER A 418 -13.45 -14.58 -6.26
N ASP A 419 -14.47 -14.41 -7.09
CA ASP A 419 -14.95 -15.42 -8.04
C ASP A 419 -14.31 -15.27 -9.43
N TYR A 420 -13.28 -14.43 -9.56
CA TYR A 420 -12.52 -14.23 -10.79
C TYR A 420 -11.01 -14.11 -10.52
N THR A 421 -10.22 -14.23 -11.58
CA THR A 421 -8.78 -13.90 -11.60
C THR A 421 -8.34 -13.40 -12.99
N PHE A 422 -7.05 -13.07 -13.14
CA PHE A 422 -6.41 -12.75 -14.40
C PHE A 422 -5.40 -13.82 -14.80
N VAL A 423 -5.67 -14.50 -15.91
CA VAL A 423 -4.78 -15.54 -16.44
C VAL A 423 -4.48 -15.31 -17.91
N HIS A 424 -3.25 -15.68 -18.30
CA HIS A 424 -2.86 -15.83 -19.69
C HIS A 424 -2.79 -17.33 -20.05
N ARG A 425 -2.35 -17.67 -21.27
CA ARG A 425 -2.30 -19.05 -21.76
C ARG A 425 -1.48 -20.04 -20.91
N ARG A 426 -0.30 -19.66 -20.42
CA ARG A 426 0.55 -20.57 -19.64
C ARG A 426 0.08 -20.77 -18.19
N LEU A 427 -0.31 -19.69 -17.51
CA LEU A 427 -0.93 -19.71 -16.19
C LEU A 427 -2.30 -20.39 -16.17
N ALA A 428 -3.17 -20.18 -17.16
CA ALA A 428 -4.46 -20.87 -17.24
C ALA A 428 -4.28 -22.40 -17.31
N ARG A 429 -3.36 -22.88 -18.16
CA ARG A 429 -2.97 -24.30 -18.20
C ARG A 429 -2.39 -24.79 -16.87
N HIS A 430 -1.59 -23.98 -16.20
CA HIS A 430 -1.02 -24.30 -14.88
C HIS A 430 -2.10 -24.41 -13.80
N TYR A 431 -3.16 -23.62 -13.92
CA TYR A 431 -4.30 -23.65 -13.00
C TYR A 431 -5.38 -24.66 -13.36
N GLY A 432 -5.31 -25.28 -14.56
CA GLY A 432 -6.37 -26.16 -15.07
C GLY A 432 -7.63 -25.41 -15.49
N ILE A 433 -7.53 -24.12 -15.82
CA ILE A 433 -8.65 -23.30 -16.30
C ILE A 433 -8.77 -23.48 -17.81
N GLU A 434 -9.92 -23.97 -18.26
CA GLU A 434 -10.22 -24.15 -19.68
C GLU A 434 -10.66 -22.84 -20.34
N GLY A 435 -10.26 -22.63 -21.61
CA GLY A 435 -10.63 -21.45 -22.37
C GLY A 435 -9.62 -21.11 -23.47
N ASP A 436 -10.00 -20.15 -24.33
CA ASP A 436 -9.11 -19.59 -25.36
C ASP A 436 -8.33 -18.40 -24.79
N PHE A 437 -7.05 -18.64 -24.46
CA PHE A 437 -6.16 -17.68 -23.83
C PHE A 437 -4.97 -17.33 -24.71
N ARG A 438 -4.53 -16.07 -24.63
CA ARG A 438 -3.36 -15.53 -25.34
C ARG A 438 -2.24 -15.18 -24.35
N GLU A 439 -1.19 -14.51 -24.83
CA GLU A 439 -0.05 -14.07 -23.99
C GLU A 439 -0.44 -12.98 -22.99
N GLN A 440 -1.38 -12.09 -23.36
CA GLN A 440 -1.89 -11.06 -22.46
C GLN A 440 -2.87 -11.68 -21.44
N PRO A 441 -2.73 -11.36 -20.13
CA PRO A 441 -3.69 -11.75 -19.12
C PRO A 441 -5.10 -11.24 -19.43
N ARG A 442 -6.11 -12.05 -19.10
CA ARG A 442 -7.52 -11.74 -19.29
C ARG A 442 -8.29 -11.99 -18.00
N LEU A 443 -9.23 -11.10 -17.69
CA LEU A 443 -10.25 -11.32 -16.66
C LEU A 443 -11.01 -12.62 -16.95
N THR A 444 -11.03 -13.52 -15.98
CA THR A 444 -11.55 -14.87 -16.11
C THR A 444 -12.34 -15.21 -14.86
N GLU A 445 -13.64 -15.49 -15.03
CA GLU A 445 -14.46 -16.07 -13.97
C GLU A 445 -13.91 -17.45 -13.61
N LEU A 446 -13.79 -17.71 -12.31
CA LEU A 446 -13.33 -18.97 -11.79
C LEU A 446 -14.44 -20.02 -11.91
N PRO A 447 -14.13 -21.24 -12.40
CA PRO A 447 -15.12 -22.31 -12.45
C PRO A 447 -15.71 -22.61 -11.07
N GLU A 448 -16.94 -23.11 -11.05
CA GLU A 448 -17.57 -23.60 -9.82
C GLU A 448 -16.70 -24.67 -9.15
N GLY A 449 -16.55 -24.58 -7.83
CA GLY A 449 -15.67 -25.47 -7.05
C GLY A 449 -14.17 -25.16 -7.19
N SER A 450 -13.80 -24.04 -7.81
CA SER A 450 -12.41 -23.58 -7.82
C SER A 450 -11.96 -23.22 -6.40
N HIS A 451 -10.80 -23.75 -6.01
CA HIS A 451 -10.16 -23.42 -4.73
C HIS A 451 -9.49 -22.03 -4.73
N ARG A 452 -9.46 -21.36 -5.89
CA ARG A 452 -8.78 -20.08 -6.12
C ARG A 452 -9.69 -18.89 -5.82
N GLY A 453 -9.18 -17.69 -6.03
CA GLY A 453 -9.85 -16.43 -5.69
C GLY A 453 -9.08 -15.67 -4.62
N GLY A 454 -9.05 -14.35 -4.74
CA GLY A 454 -8.23 -13.48 -3.90
C GLY A 454 -6.73 -13.77 -3.97
N LEU A 455 -5.96 -13.05 -3.17
CA LEU A 455 -4.50 -13.10 -3.16
C LEU A 455 -3.95 -14.46 -2.70
N LEU A 456 -4.64 -15.16 -1.80
CA LEU A 456 -4.19 -16.45 -1.25
C LEU A 456 -4.21 -17.58 -2.29
N GLY A 457 -5.02 -17.46 -3.34
CA GLY A 457 -5.10 -18.43 -4.44
C GLY A 457 -4.07 -18.20 -5.56
N MET A 458 -3.29 -17.12 -5.50
CA MET A 458 -2.36 -16.73 -6.56
C MET A 458 -1.00 -17.42 -6.40
N ALA A 459 -0.50 -18.01 -7.48
CA ALA A 459 0.73 -18.78 -7.46
C ALA A 459 1.98 -17.95 -7.13
N ALA A 460 2.04 -16.67 -7.51
CA ALA A 460 3.15 -15.80 -7.12
C ALA A 460 3.24 -15.66 -5.59
N VAL A 461 2.11 -15.41 -4.93
CA VAL A 461 2.01 -15.29 -3.47
C VAL A 461 2.43 -16.60 -2.80
N LEU A 462 1.89 -17.73 -3.26
CA LEU A 462 2.18 -19.06 -2.73
C LEU A 462 3.67 -19.44 -2.91
N CYS A 463 4.30 -18.96 -3.97
CA CYS A 463 5.71 -19.19 -4.25
C CYS A 463 6.64 -18.33 -3.37
N VAL A 464 6.39 -17.03 -3.26
CA VAL A 464 7.25 -16.14 -2.45
C VAL A 464 7.10 -16.35 -0.94
N SER A 465 6.00 -16.96 -0.53
CA SER A 465 5.76 -17.40 0.85
C SER A 465 6.20 -18.85 1.11
N SER A 466 7.04 -19.44 0.26
CA SER A 466 7.57 -20.81 0.39
C SER A 466 9.10 -20.86 0.25
N TYR A 467 9.71 -22.01 0.54
CA TYR A 467 11.11 -22.25 0.14
C TYR A 467 11.17 -22.68 -1.33
N PRO A 468 12.32 -22.51 -2.02
CA PRO A 468 12.49 -22.90 -3.42
C PRO A 468 12.07 -24.33 -3.77
N HIS A 469 12.31 -25.29 -2.87
CA HIS A 469 12.12 -26.72 -3.12
C HIS A 469 10.92 -27.33 -2.35
N ARG A 470 10.23 -26.54 -1.49
CA ARG A 470 9.14 -27.05 -0.64
C ARG A 470 8.27 -25.95 -0.05
N THR A 471 7.03 -26.31 0.30
CA THR A 471 6.12 -25.42 1.03
C THR A 471 6.63 -25.14 2.45
N SER A 472 6.12 -24.05 3.04
CA SER A 472 6.42 -23.66 4.42
C SER A 472 5.20 -23.02 5.07
N PRO A 473 4.46 -23.76 5.93
CA PRO A 473 3.36 -23.18 6.71
C PRO A 473 3.80 -21.95 7.52
N VAL A 474 5.02 -21.99 8.07
CA VAL A 474 5.57 -20.88 8.86
C VAL A 474 5.70 -19.61 8.00
N LEU A 475 6.27 -19.71 6.79
CA LEU A 475 6.43 -18.55 5.91
C LEU A 475 5.09 -18.05 5.35
N ARG A 476 4.16 -18.96 5.04
CA ARG A 476 2.80 -18.62 4.59
C ARG A 476 1.99 -17.91 5.67
N GLY A 477 1.97 -18.45 6.88
CA GLY A 477 1.30 -17.83 8.02
C GLY A 477 1.91 -16.48 8.38
N LYS A 478 3.25 -16.39 8.37
CA LYS A 478 3.95 -15.12 8.55
C LYS A 478 3.54 -14.10 7.48
N TRP A 479 3.51 -14.50 6.21
CA TRP A 479 3.10 -13.64 5.11
C TRP A 479 1.67 -13.13 5.30
N ILE A 480 0.71 -13.96 5.72
CA ILE A 480 -0.65 -13.52 6.02
C ILE A 480 -0.66 -12.45 7.14
N LEU A 481 0.02 -12.72 8.25
CA LEU A 481 0.06 -11.81 9.40
C LEU A 481 0.74 -10.47 9.06
N GLU A 482 1.85 -10.52 8.34
CA GLU A 482 2.68 -9.36 8.02
C GLU A 482 2.12 -8.55 6.84
N THR A 483 1.69 -9.22 5.77
CA THR A 483 1.31 -8.59 4.49
C THR A 483 -0.18 -8.24 4.43
N LEU A 484 -1.07 -9.06 5.01
CA LEU A 484 -2.52 -8.82 4.96
C LEU A 484 -3.03 -8.14 6.23
N LEU A 485 -2.68 -8.66 7.41
CA LEU A 485 -3.27 -8.21 8.67
C LEU A 485 -2.48 -7.12 9.41
N GLY A 486 -1.22 -6.86 9.00
CA GLY A 486 -0.39 -5.85 9.65
C GLY A 486 -0.03 -6.15 11.11
N THR A 487 -0.01 -7.43 11.48
CA THR A 487 0.35 -7.90 12.83
C THR A 487 1.55 -8.87 12.76
N PRO A 488 2.70 -8.41 12.22
CA PRO A 488 3.85 -9.29 12.00
C PRO A 488 4.27 -9.98 13.30
N PRO A 489 4.64 -11.27 13.25
CA PRO A 489 5.19 -11.94 14.42
C PRO A 489 6.51 -11.27 14.84
N PRO A 490 6.88 -11.32 16.13
CA PRO A 490 8.16 -10.79 16.58
C PRO A 490 9.34 -11.50 15.90
N PRO A 491 10.52 -10.86 15.84
CA PRO A 491 11.71 -11.53 15.31
C PRO A 491 12.00 -12.81 16.10
N ALA A 492 12.48 -13.84 15.40
CA ALA A 492 12.83 -15.11 16.03
C ALA A 492 13.89 -14.88 17.12
N PRO A 493 13.79 -15.56 18.28
CA PRO A 493 14.81 -15.47 19.32
C PRO A 493 16.20 -15.85 18.79
N PRO A 494 17.27 -15.17 19.25
CA PRO A 494 18.63 -15.57 18.90
C PRO A 494 18.89 -17.00 19.40
N ASN A 495 19.54 -17.83 18.56
CA ASN A 495 19.92 -19.22 18.84
C ASN A 495 18.79 -20.26 18.92
N VAL A 496 17.63 -20.04 18.27
CA VAL A 496 16.66 -21.15 18.08
C VAL A 496 17.28 -22.18 17.13
N PRO A 497 17.48 -23.44 17.56
CA PRO A 497 18.00 -24.48 16.68
C PRO A 497 17.02 -24.71 15.53
N PRO A 498 17.51 -25.06 14.32
CA PRO A 498 16.64 -25.44 13.22
C PRO A 498 15.72 -26.60 13.65
N LEU A 499 14.57 -26.73 12.98
CA LEU A 499 13.66 -27.85 13.20
C LEU A 499 14.47 -29.16 13.20
N PRO A 500 14.45 -29.95 14.29
CA PRO A 500 15.36 -31.07 14.42
C PRO A 500 15.19 -32.06 13.26
N GLU A 501 16.28 -32.35 12.55
CA GLU A 501 16.32 -33.37 11.50
C GLU A 501 16.53 -34.80 12.06
N SER A 502 16.64 -34.93 13.39
CA SER A 502 16.89 -36.19 14.09
C SER A 502 16.02 -36.34 15.36
N GLY A 503 15.79 -37.57 15.81
CA GLY A 503 15.01 -37.89 17.03
C GLY A 503 13.50 -38.07 16.77
N GLN A 504 12.64 -37.75 17.76
CA GLN A 504 11.18 -37.90 17.63
C GLN A 504 10.57 -37.04 16.50
N ALA A 505 11.24 -35.95 16.09
CA ALA A 505 10.87 -35.15 14.92
C ALA A 505 11.11 -35.89 13.59
N GLN A 506 12.02 -36.87 13.54
CA GLN A 506 12.25 -37.75 12.39
C GLN A 506 11.20 -38.89 12.31
N SER A 507 10.57 -39.23 13.45
CA SER A 507 9.46 -40.20 13.51
C SER A 507 8.09 -39.62 13.18
N ALA A 508 7.97 -38.29 13.12
CA ALA A 508 6.75 -37.62 12.66
C ALA A 508 6.60 -37.82 11.15
N SER A 509 5.45 -38.33 10.71
CA SER A 509 5.22 -38.69 9.30
C SER A 509 5.01 -37.48 8.41
N SER A 510 4.58 -36.33 8.96
CA SER A 510 4.25 -35.12 8.22
C SER A 510 4.94 -33.85 8.75
N LEU A 511 5.05 -32.82 7.91
CA LEU A 511 5.55 -31.49 8.32
C LEU A 511 4.69 -30.87 9.43
N ARG A 512 3.37 -31.09 9.38
CA ARG A 512 2.44 -30.63 10.41
C ARG A 512 2.80 -31.17 11.79
N GLN A 513 2.95 -32.49 11.91
CA GLN A 513 3.30 -33.14 13.17
C GLN A 513 4.62 -32.62 13.72
N ARG A 514 5.61 -32.36 12.86
CA ARG A 514 6.89 -31.75 13.28
C ARG A 514 6.71 -30.36 13.87
N LEU A 515 5.86 -29.53 13.28
CA LEU A 515 5.56 -28.18 13.79
C LEU A 515 4.73 -28.23 15.08
N GLU A 516 3.79 -29.16 15.19
CA GLU A 516 3.03 -29.38 16.43
C GLU A 516 3.94 -29.84 17.58
N LEU A 517 4.89 -30.74 17.32
CA LEU A 517 5.95 -31.11 18.28
C LEU A 517 6.81 -29.90 18.65
N HIS A 518 7.19 -29.06 17.66
CA HIS A 518 7.97 -27.86 17.91
C HIS A 518 7.24 -26.84 18.80
N ARG A 519 5.91 -26.72 18.63
CA ARG A 519 5.03 -25.87 19.44
C ARG A 519 4.82 -26.35 20.87
N GLN A 520 5.28 -27.55 21.25
CA GLN A 520 5.23 -27.99 22.65
C GLN A 520 6.18 -27.17 23.55
N ASN A 521 7.18 -26.49 22.98
CA ASN A 521 8.00 -25.55 23.72
C ASN A 521 7.24 -24.21 23.89
N PRO A 522 6.96 -23.74 25.12
CA PRO A 522 6.21 -22.50 25.36
C PRO A 522 6.80 -21.27 24.65
N ALA A 523 8.13 -21.17 24.56
CA ALA A 523 8.80 -20.06 23.89
C ALA A 523 8.53 -20.04 22.36
N CYS A 524 8.32 -21.20 21.75
CA CYS A 524 8.00 -21.33 20.33
C CYS A 524 6.48 -21.16 20.11
N ALA A 525 5.68 -21.72 21.01
CA ALA A 525 4.21 -21.65 20.98
C ALA A 525 3.69 -20.21 20.96
N ALA A 526 4.33 -19.31 21.71
CA ALA A 526 3.95 -17.90 21.83
C ALA A 526 3.71 -17.20 20.48
N CYS A 527 4.49 -17.56 19.45
CA CYS A 527 4.32 -17.01 18.10
C CYS A 527 3.67 -18.03 17.16
N HIS A 528 4.11 -19.29 17.20
CA HIS A 528 3.68 -20.31 16.24
C HIS A 528 2.21 -20.72 16.38
N ASN A 529 1.57 -20.48 17.54
CA ASN A 529 0.13 -20.68 17.70
C ASN A 529 -0.72 -19.75 16.81
N ARG A 530 -0.16 -18.61 16.36
CA ARG A 530 -0.81 -17.70 15.39
C ARG A 530 -0.35 -17.96 13.97
N ILE A 531 0.93 -18.30 13.80
CA ILE A 531 1.55 -18.45 12.48
C ILE A 531 1.13 -19.76 11.81
N ASP A 532 1.38 -20.89 12.47
CA ASP A 532 1.31 -22.21 11.82
C ASP A 532 -0.11 -22.56 11.36
N PRO A 533 -1.19 -22.30 12.15
CA PRO A 533 -2.55 -22.57 11.70
C PRO A 533 -2.90 -21.91 10.37
N LEU A 534 -2.59 -20.62 10.22
CA LEU A 534 -2.83 -19.86 8.98
C LEU A 534 -2.06 -20.47 7.81
N GLY A 535 -0.83 -20.92 8.06
CA GLY A 535 -0.02 -21.62 7.07
C GLY A 535 -0.58 -22.98 6.65
N PHE A 536 -1.10 -23.77 7.61
CA PHE A 536 -1.71 -25.07 7.34
C PHE A 536 -2.92 -24.94 6.43
N GLY A 537 -3.72 -23.87 6.58
CA GLY A 537 -4.84 -23.57 5.69
C GLY A 537 -4.49 -23.53 4.21
N LEU A 538 -3.23 -23.22 3.87
CA LEU A 538 -2.75 -23.12 2.50
C LEU A 538 -2.00 -24.36 2.03
N GLU A 539 -1.82 -25.40 2.85
CA GLU A 539 -0.99 -26.55 2.46
C GLU A 539 -1.58 -27.36 1.30
N ASN A 540 -2.87 -27.22 0.98
CA ASN A 540 -3.43 -27.78 -0.26
C ASN A 540 -2.85 -27.16 -1.54
N TYR A 541 -2.08 -26.08 -1.43
CA TYR A 541 -1.28 -25.54 -2.53
C TYR A 541 0.17 -25.99 -2.44
N ASP A 542 0.75 -26.49 -3.53
CA ASP A 542 2.18 -26.72 -3.64
C ASP A 542 2.98 -25.41 -3.77
N VAL A 543 4.30 -25.51 -3.98
CA VAL A 543 5.20 -24.34 -4.10
C VAL A 543 4.80 -23.43 -5.27
N LEU A 544 4.37 -24.01 -6.39
CA LEU A 544 3.94 -23.27 -7.58
C LEU A 544 2.44 -22.97 -7.56
N GLY A 545 1.76 -23.19 -6.44
CA GLY A 545 0.35 -22.92 -6.27
C GLY A 545 -0.59 -23.86 -7.03
N ARG A 546 -0.16 -25.08 -7.36
CA ARG A 546 -1.07 -26.14 -7.85
C ARG A 546 -1.78 -26.81 -6.67
N TRP A 547 -3.03 -27.21 -6.90
CA TRP A 547 -3.80 -27.94 -5.90
C TRP A 547 -3.26 -29.35 -5.69
N ARG A 548 -3.24 -29.80 -4.43
CA ARG A 548 -2.84 -31.15 -4.02
C ARG A 548 -3.65 -31.60 -2.79
N THR A 549 -3.81 -32.92 -2.67
CA THR A 549 -4.43 -33.59 -1.51
C THR A 549 -3.43 -34.40 -0.69
N GLU A 550 -2.24 -34.63 -1.23
CA GLU A 550 -1.14 -35.36 -0.59
C GLU A 550 0.14 -34.52 -0.58
N ASP A 551 1.02 -34.76 0.39
CA ASP A 551 2.37 -34.20 0.43
C ASP A 551 3.35 -34.96 -0.46
N SER A 552 4.59 -34.47 -0.55
CA SER A 552 5.65 -35.10 -1.36
C SER A 552 6.04 -36.50 -0.87
N GLN A 553 5.56 -36.93 0.30
CA GLN A 553 5.78 -38.26 0.87
C GLN A 553 4.53 -39.15 0.74
N GLY A 554 3.45 -38.66 0.11
CA GLY A 554 2.19 -39.40 -0.08
C GLY A 554 1.25 -39.37 1.13
N ASN A 555 1.51 -38.53 2.13
CA ASN A 555 0.58 -38.38 3.26
C ASN A 555 -0.57 -37.44 2.87
N SER A 556 -1.80 -37.75 3.28
CA SER A 556 -2.92 -36.82 3.13
C SER A 556 -2.66 -35.49 3.85
N ILE A 557 -3.02 -34.40 3.19
CA ILE A 557 -2.86 -33.05 3.74
C ILE A 557 -3.95 -32.78 4.77
N ASP A 558 -3.54 -32.32 5.95
CA ASP A 558 -4.43 -31.76 6.96
C ASP A 558 -4.26 -30.23 6.99
N SER A 559 -5.21 -29.54 6.37
CA SER A 559 -5.23 -28.07 6.25
C SER A 559 -6.10 -27.38 7.31
N ARG A 560 -6.48 -28.08 8.38
CA ARG A 560 -7.24 -27.48 9.48
C ARG A 560 -6.36 -26.58 10.34
N GLY A 561 -6.87 -25.42 10.72
CA GLY A 561 -6.23 -24.49 11.65
C GLY A 561 -7.12 -24.21 12.85
N GLU A 562 -6.48 -23.97 14.00
CA GLU A 562 -7.12 -23.46 15.21
C GLU A 562 -6.28 -22.29 15.73
N LEU A 563 -6.88 -21.10 15.82
CA LEU A 563 -6.26 -19.89 16.33
C LEU A 563 -6.30 -19.85 17.87
N PRO A 564 -5.49 -18.98 18.54
CA PRO A 564 -5.45 -18.92 20.01
C PRO A 564 -6.77 -18.50 20.68
N ASP A 565 -7.74 -18.01 19.91
CA ASP A 565 -9.07 -17.69 20.38
C ASP A 565 -10.06 -18.86 20.30
N GLY A 566 -9.63 -20.02 19.83
CA GLY A 566 -10.47 -21.19 19.59
C GLY A 566 -11.15 -21.18 18.22
N THR A 567 -11.01 -20.11 17.44
CA THR A 567 -11.55 -20.04 16.08
C THR A 567 -10.87 -21.12 15.24
N SER A 568 -11.68 -22.01 14.69
CA SER A 568 -11.22 -23.14 13.87
C SER A 568 -11.70 -22.99 12.43
N PHE A 569 -10.90 -23.45 11.48
CA PHE A 569 -11.22 -23.46 10.06
C PHE A 569 -10.58 -24.67 9.37
N SER A 570 -11.09 -25.02 8.20
CA SER A 570 -10.65 -26.16 7.40
C SER A 570 -10.37 -25.73 5.96
N GLY A 571 -9.08 -25.68 5.61
CA GLY A 571 -8.65 -25.39 4.25
C GLY A 571 -8.69 -23.91 3.87
N PRO A 572 -8.34 -23.60 2.61
CA PRO A 572 -8.15 -22.23 2.16
C PRO A 572 -9.45 -21.44 2.04
N GLU A 573 -10.57 -22.08 1.74
CA GLU A 573 -11.88 -21.41 1.61
C GLU A 573 -12.36 -20.84 2.95
N GLU A 574 -12.35 -21.66 4.00
CA GLU A 574 -12.73 -21.21 5.35
C GLU A 574 -11.68 -20.22 5.91
N LEU A 575 -10.41 -20.36 5.55
CA LEU A 575 -9.37 -19.36 5.89
C LEU A 575 -9.68 -17.99 5.27
N LYS A 576 -10.15 -17.92 4.02
CA LYS A 576 -10.57 -16.64 3.42
C LYS A 576 -11.76 -16.02 4.16
N GLN A 577 -12.75 -16.84 4.55
CA GLN A 577 -13.89 -16.37 5.35
C GLN A 577 -13.43 -15.83 6.70
N LEU A 578 -12.50 -16.50 7.36
CA LEU A 578 -11.86 -16.01 8.57
C LEU A 578 -11.19 -14.64 8.34
N LEU A 579 -10.46 -14.45 7.24
CA LEU A 579 -9.86 -13.14 6.93
C LEU A 579 -10.91 -12.06 6.63
N LEU A 580 -12.06 -12.42 6.05
CA LEU A 580 -13.19 -11.50 5.84
C LEU A 580 -13.87 -11.11 7.16
N ASP A 581 -13.85 -11.98 8.18
CA ASP A 581 -14.27 -11.63 9.53
C ASP A 581 -13.33 -10.57 10.14
N HIS A 582 -12.04 -10.66 9.81
CA HIS A 582 -11.00 -9.68 10.16
C HIS A 582 -10.79 -8.56 9.11
N LYS A 583 -11.78 -8.31 8.24
CA LYS A 583 -11.66 -7.33 7.14
C LYS A 583 -11.23 -5.93 7.57
N ASP A 584 -11.61 -5.47 8.76
CA ASP A 584 -11.24 -4.13 9.23
C ASP A 584 -9.74 -4.02 9.53
N ASP A 585 -9.10 -5.10 10.01
CA ASP A 585 -7.65 -5.15 10.19
C ASP A 585 -6.92 -5.15 8.83
N PHE A 586 -7.44 -5.90 7.86
CA PHE A 586 -6.95 -5.88 6.49
C PHE A 586 -7.05 -4.49 5.86
N ILE A 587 -8.22 -3.84 5.97
CA ILE A 587 -8.49 -2.52 5.40
C ILE A 587 -7.60 -1.46 6.05
N ARG A 588 -7.41 -1.53 7.37
CA ARG A 588 -6.45 -0.67 8.07
C ARG A 588 -5.03 -0.87 7.57
N HIS A 589 -4.60 -2.11 7.40
CA HIS A 589 -3.24 -2.39 6.97
C HIS A 589 -2.98 -1.95 5.53
N ILE A 590 -3.87 -2.27 4.58
CA ILE A 590 -3.71 -1.79 3.21
C ILE A 590 -3.81 -0.26 3.12
N THR A 591 -4.61 0.38 3.99
CA THR A 591 -4.64 1.84 4.11
C THR A 591 -3.28 2.39 4.54
N LYS A 592 -2.63 1.79 5.55
CA LYS A 592 -1.26 2.18 5.96
C LYS A 592 -0.27 2.02 4.81
N LYS A 593 -0.27 0.85 4.15
CA LYS A 593 0.61 0.58 3.01
C LYS A 593 0.42 1.61 1.89
N MET A 594 -0.83 1.85 1.50
CA MET A 594 -1.17 2.78 0.43
C MET A 594 -0.85 4.23 0.79
N LEU A 595 -1.12 4.66 2.03
CA LEU A 595 -0.78 6.00 2.51
C LEU A 595 0.74 6.19 2.55
N GLY A 596 1.50 5.23 3.07
CA GLY A 596 2.96 5.29 3.08
C GLY A 596 3.57 5.38 1.68
N TYR A 597 3.02 4.58 0.74
CA TYR A 597 3.40 4.66 -0.67
C TYR A 597 3.06 6.03 -1.30
N ALA A 598 1.85 6.53 -1.07
CA ALA A 598 1.40 7.83 -1.57
C ALA A 598 2.24 8.99 -1.01
N LEU A 599 2.70 8.85 0.25
CA LEU A 599 3.52 9.86 0.90
C LEU A 599 5.02 9.69 0.64
N GLY A 600 5.49 8.56 0.12
CA GLY A 600 6.91 8.29 -0.11
C GLY A 600 7.77 8.48 1.15
N ARG A 601 7.25 8.07 2.31
CA ARG A 601 7.94 8.09 3.62
C ARG A 601 7.30 7.11 4.60
N SER A 602 7.99 6.86 5.71
CA SER A 602 7.45 6.15 6.88
C SER A 602 6.28 6.93 7.47
N LEU A 603 5.23 6.21 7.87
CA LEU A 603 4.13 6.82 8.63
C LEU A 603 4.59 7.17 10.04
N SER A 604 4.24 8.37 10.48
CA SER A 604 4.44 8.77 11.87
C SER A 604 3.22 8.40 12.71
N LEU A 605 3.32 8.59 14.02
CA LEU A 605 2.22 8.30 14.92
C LEU A 605 0.98 9.16 14.60
N GLU A 606 1.19 10.40 14.16
CA GLU A 606 0.15 11.35 13.77
C GLU A 606 -0.65 10.90 12.55
N ASP A 607 -0.02 10.13 11.63
CA ASP A 607 -0.73 9.58 10.46
C ASP A 607 -1.75 8.50 10.85
N THR A 608 -1.68 7.95 12.07
CA THR A 608 -2.70 7.01 12.57
C THR A 608 -4.09 7.64 12.49
N CYS A 609 -4.21 8.95 12.75
CA CYS A 609 -5.48 9.66 12.65
C CYS A 609 -6.02 9.69 11.22
N ALA A 610 -5.14 9.93 10.22
CA ALA A 610 -5.52 9.89 8.82
C ALA A 610 -5.97 8.48 8.43
N VAL A 611 -5.19 7.46 8.80
CA VAL A 611 -5.50 6.05 8.52
C VAL A 611 -6.88 5.70 9.06
N GLU A 612 -7.18 6.07 10.30
CA GLU A 612 -8.48 5.76 10.90
C GLU A 612 -9.65 6.44 10.22
N HIS A 613 -9.50 7.73 9.92
CA HIS A 613 -10.53 8.48 9.21
C HIS A 613 -10.83 7.85 7.83
N ILE A 614 -9.77 7.48 7.10
CA ILE A 614 -9.87 6.82 5.80
C ILE A 614 -10.53 5.44 5.95
N VAL A 615 -10.16 4.65 6.96
CA VAL A 615 -10.77 3.34 7.21
C VAL A 615 -12.27 3.47 7.48
N GLN A 616 -12.70 4.45 8.29
CA GLN A 616 -14.13 4.67 8.55
C GLN A 616 -14.87 5.06 7.27
N ARG A 617 -14.27 5.91 6.43
CA ARG A 617 -14.85 6.27 5.13
C ARG A 617 -15.00 5.05 4.22
N VAL A 618 -13.93 4.26 4.08
CA VAL A 618 -13.93 3.04 3.27
C VAL A 618 -15.02 2.07 3.75
N LYS A 619 -15.18 1.90 5.07
CA LYS A 619 -16.26 1.10 5.65
C LYS A 619 -17.64 1.64 5.31
N SER A 620 -17.86 2.96 5.43
CA SER A 620 -19.17 3.57 5.11
C SER A 620 -19.53 3.49 3.63
N GLU A 621 -18.53 3.37 2.76
CA GLU A 621 -18.68 3.28 1.30
C GLU A 621 -18.51 1.82 0.80
N ASN A 622 -18.88 0.83 1.63
CA ASN A 622 -18.88 -0.59 1.28
C ASN A 622 -17.53 -1.11 0.74
N TYR A 623 -16.45 -0.62 1.34
CA TYR A 623 -15.07 -1.02 1.04
C TYR A 623 -14.62 -0.75 -0.41
N ALA A 624 -15.24 0.21 -1.09
CA ALA A 624 -14.90 0.56 -2.46
C ALA A 624 -13.45 1.10 -2.57
N SER A 625 -12.75 0.71 -3.64
CA SER A 625 -11.34 1.03 -3.81
C SER A 625 -11.09 2.53 -4.03
N HIS A 626 -12.01 3.25 -4.68
CA HIS A 626 -11.89 4.71 -4.85
C HIS A 626 -12.02 5.44 -3.52
N SER A 627 -12.83 4.93 -2.58
CA SER A 627 -12.97 5.53 -1.25
C SER A 627 -11.63 5.58 -0.50
N LEU A 628 -10.79 4.56 -0.67
CA LEU A 628 -9.42 4.55 -0.12
C LEU A 628 -8.55 5.62 -0.80
N ILE A 629 -8.52 5.66 -2.13
CA ILE A 629 -7.70 6.62 -2.88
C ILE A 629 -8.12 8.06 -2.60
N PHE A 630 -9.43 8.33 -2.61
CA PHE A 630 -9.99 9.65 -2.35
C PHE A 630 -9.73 10.06 -0.90
N GLY A 631 -9.93 9.14 0.05
CA GLY A 631 -9.60 9.38 1.46
C GLY A 631 -8.13 9.76 1.65
N ILE A 632 -7.20 9.07 0.99
CA ILE A 632 -5.77 9.41 1.04
C ILE A 632 -5.53 10.81 0.46
N VAL A 633 -5.99 11.06 -0.76
CA VAL A 633 -5.70 12.32 -1.46
C VAL A 633 -6.35 13.53 -0.81
N GLN A 634 -7.53 13.35 -0.21
CA GLN A 634 -8.24 14.41 0.50
C GLN A 634 -7.70 14.63 1.92
N SER A 635 -6.89 13.70 2.46
CA SER A 635 -6.37 13.80 3.82
C SER A 635 -5.43 15.01 4.01
N PRO A 636 -5.37 15.58 5.23
CA PRO A 636 -4.39 16.61 5.56
C PRO A 636 -2.94 16.18 5.29
N SER A 637 -2.59 14.91 5.57
CA SER A 637 -1.25 14.37 5.33
C SER A 637 -0.84 14.47 3.85
N PHE A 638 -1.79 14.35 2.92
CA PHE A 638 -1.53 14.43 1.49
C PHE A 638 -1.64 15.84 0.91
N ARG A 639 -2.49 16.72 1.46
CA ARG A 639 -2.75 18.07 0.88
C ARG A 639 -1.93 19.19 1.50
N TYR A 640 -1.36 18.97 2.68
CA TYR A 640 -0.64 20.00 3.42
C TYR A 640 0.83 19.63 3.63
N LYS A 641 1.63 20.66 3.87
CA LYS A 641 2.99 20.58 4.40
C LYS A 641 3.11 21.48 5.62
N ALA A 642 3.93 21.09 6.58
CA ALA A 642 4.27 21.94 7.71
C ALA A 642 5.11 23.14 7.24
N GLY A 643 5.01 24.26 7.95
CA GLY A 643 5.97 25.35 7.80
C GLY A 643 7.31 25.04 8.48
N THR A 644 8.30 25.91 8.27
CA THR A 644 9.65 25.75 8.86
C THR A 644 9.76 26.23 10.32
N LEU A 645 8.68 26.78 10.88
CA LEU A 645 8.55 27.09 12.32
C LEU A 645 7.74 25.96 12.99
N PRO A 646 7.74 25.83 14.33
CA PRO A 646 6.95 24.81 15.02
C PRO A 646 5.49 24.84 14.54
N ALA A 647 5.07 23.76 13.85
CA ALA A 647 3.80 23.76 13.13
C ALA A 647 2.63 23.48 14.09
N ALA A 648 1.56 24.29 13.97
CA ALA A 648 0.25 24.00 14.52
C ALA A 648 -0.41 22.82 13.78
N ARG A 649 -1.53 22.32 14.30
CA ARG A 649 -2.24 21.15 13.77
C ARG A 649 -3.34 21.54 12.78
N VAL A 650 -3.62 20.69 11.79
CA VAL A 650 -4.76 20.82 10.86
C VAL A 650 -5.96 20.04 11.40
N PRO A 651 -7.14 20.66 11.60
CA PRO A 651 -8.35 19.94 12.01
C PRO A 651 -8.72 18.82 11.04
N LEU A 652 -9.22 17.71 11.57
CA LEU A 652 -9.86 16.67 10.78
C LEU A 652 -11.33 17.06 10.55
N GLU A 653 -11.73 17.23 9.30
CA GLU A 653 -13.16 17.38 8.98
C GLU A 653 -13.88 16.04 9.13
N ALA A 654 -15.11 16.07 9.64
CA ALA A 654 -15.95 14.87 9.69
C ALA A 654 -16.16 14.33 8.27
N PRO A 655 -16.23 13.01 8.06
CA PRO A 655 -16.42 12.44 6.73
C PRO A 655 -17.65 13.07 6.05
N SER A 656 -17.41 13.82 4.96
CA SER A 656 -18.46 14.44 4.16
C SER A 656 -19.18 13.35 3.37
N LEU A 657 -20.38 12.98 3.83
CA LEU A 657 -21.32 12.13 3.11
C LEU A 657 -21.93 12.91 1.95
N SER A 658 -21.16 13.18 0.90
CA SER A 658 -21.73 13.72 -0.34
C SER A 658 -21.00 13.16 -1.56
N VAL A 659 -21.47 12.00 -2.01
CA VAL A 659 -21.45 11.69 -3.44
C VAL A 659 -22.90 11.46 -3.83
N THR A 660 -23.45 12.42 -4.56
CA THR A 660 -24.73 12.30 -5.26
C THR A 660 -24.72 11.06 -6.12
N GLN A 661 -25.68 10.15 -5.89
CA GLN A 661 -26.05 9.13 -6.86
C GLN A 661 -26.48 9.85 -8.15
N ASN A 662 -25.74 9.64 -9.23
CA ASN A 662 -26.24 9.68 -10.60
C ASN A 662 -25.40 8.73 -11.45
#